data_AF-A0A357HEA0-F1
#
_entry.id   AF-A0A357HEA0-F1
#
_cell.length_a   1.000
_cell.length_b   1.000
_cell.length_c   1.000
_cell.angle_alpha   90.00
_cell.angle_beta   90.00
_cell.angle_gamma   90.00
#
_symmetry.space_group_name_H-M   'P 1'
#
loop_
_entity.id
_entity.type
_entity.pdbx_description
1 polymer ?
#
loop_
_entity_poly.entity_id
_entity_poly.type
_entity_poly.pdbx_seq_one_letter_code
_entity_poly.pdbx_strand_id
1 'polypeptide(L)'
;MKKLLDGNHHNQRSALILKLLSFVAFTFFVLTIWLLYIDADLGLKVIWYIIIPLAPAIFLLIPNLWTALCPLAFVQSLPKRLGINSDRYLNRRQTKYLNLSGIALLYLLVPARYFIFNIEGEISFYTLLVLLLLSLGFGWINSGLSGWCMGLCPIRPVEMLYGQFNTEKLRPEVCTVCDLCVSNCPRLYVNDQEKITQYNSEFLWFIYSFPGFIVGFYIIHPNELFYYIYLKIFVLTFFSYLVFKGIDKLLKRNDGLYIAIILSFILYYINILPKVADVWFINDRYQSLLYIIPISAIIYSVLHVLPKDKKMQVVVAVAALAFIYINVTAYFERQQFDLNHYNWQEHAHKVGSEACRPCHASIYNQYTASEMGTSFSLMSTQHSDLPIESSSVYDSKSDFHYAIEKHDSEFYMTEKRYDEEDKLIHELEFKIDYVIGSGHNTKSFIMNNNGYLFEMPITWYTNKKKWDLSPGYEKYNMRFYRETLQKCINCHTEESTFETHSVNRFLKINHGIDCEKCHGPGSLHIERQNEKRMLGFRAIINPAKDQDQDDMVCYDCHSKKEVDFLEKDDDRMINFTAHSSRLSLSKCFTEGGITCITCHDPHQKYSETINQLNKPCLQCHAKELTKIENHQNNLDCAACHMPRKESADIPHLSPTDHWIKVYD
;
A
#
# COMPACT_ATOMS: atom_id res chain seq x y z
N MET A 1 10.85 -24.35 -34.99
CA MET A 1 9.66 -24.29 -34.10
C MET A 1 8.48 -25.08 -34.65
N LYS A 2 7.95 -24.82 -35.85
CA LYS A 2 6.81 -25.58 -36.40
C LYS A 2 7.03 -27.11 -36.45
N LYS A 3 8.19 -27.60 -36.93
CA LYS A 3 8.59 -29.03 -36.86
C LYS A 3 8.84 -29.60 -35.44
N LEU A 4 9.04 -28.74 -34.43
CA LEU A 4 9.15 -29.15 -33.01
C LEU A 4 7.76 -29.20 -32.33
N LEU A 5 6.77 -28.51 -32.91
CA LEU A 5 5.39 -28.45 -32.47
C LEU A 5 4.53 -29.50 -33.20
N ASP A 6 4.89 -29.90 -34.41
CA ASP A 6 4.25 -30.97 -35.18
C ASP A 6 4.70 -32.37 -34.67
N GLY A 7 4.20 -32.77 -33.50
CA GLY A 7 4.48 -34.04 -32.83
C GLY A 7 3.85 -35.28 -33.47
N ASN A 8 4.38 -35.74 -34.61
CA ASN A 8 4.14 -37.11 -35.11
C ASN A 8 5.34 -37.76 -35.83
N HIS A 9 6.50 -37.10 -35.84
CA HIS A 9 7.75 -37.72 -36.28
C HIS A 9 8.83 -37.48 -35.22
N HIS A 10 9.04 -38.47 -34.35
CA HIS A 10 10.14 -38.50 -33.41
C HIS A 10 11.49 -38.61 -34.14
N ASN A 11 11.98 -37.48 -34.67
CA ASN A 11 13.36 -37.35 -35.09
C ASN A 11 14.24 -37.24 -33.83
N GLN A 12 15.28 -38.06 -33.70
CA GLN A 12 16.25 -38.04 -32.59
C GLN A 12 16.73 -36.61 -32.23
N ARG A 13 16.82 -35.71 -33.21
CA ARG A 13 17.19 -34.30 -32.99
C ARG A 13 16.20 -33.57 -32.07
N SER A 14 14.90 -33.80 -32.22
CA SER A 14 13.87 -33.15 -31.38
C SER A 14 13.94 -33.61 -29.92
N ALA A 15 14.17 -34.90 -29.69
CA ALA A 15 14.36 -35.47 -28.36
C ALA A 15 15.63 -34.94 -27.68
N LEU A 16 16.72 -34.77 -28.45
CA LEU A 16 17.96 -34.18 -27.94
C LEU A 16 17.77 -32.71 -27.51
N ILE A 17 17.07 -31.92 -28.33
CA ILE A 17 16.76 -30.51 -28.01
C ILE A 17 15.92 -30.42 -26.73
N LEU A 18 14.89 -31.25 -26.58
CA LEU A 18 14.06 -31.26 -25.36
C LEU A 18 14.86 -31.65 -24.12
N LYS A 19 15.78 -32.63 -24.22
CA LYS A 19 16.69 -32.99 -23.12
C LYS A 19 17.60 -31.83 -22.72
N LEU A 20 18.17 -31.13 -23.71
CA LEU A 20 19.02 -29.96 -23.46
C LEU A 20 18.24 -28.84 -22.78
N LEU A 21 17.04 -28.51 -23.31
CA LEU A 21 16.19 -27.47 -22.73
C LEU A 21 15.75 -27.82 -21.30
N SER A 22 15.41 -29.09 -21.04
CA SER A 22 15.06 -29.59 -19.71
C SER A 22 16.24 -29.45 -18.73
N PHE A 23 17.46 -29.77 -19.17
CA PHE A 23 18.67 -29.59 -18.37
C PHE A 23 18.96 -28.10 -18.09
N VAL A 24 18.84 -27.23 -19.09
CA VAL A 24 19.01 -25.78 -18.92
C VAL A 24 17.98 -25.22 -17.94
N ALA A 25 16.70 -25.61 -18.06
CA ALA A 25 15.65 -25.18 -17.14
C ALA A 25 15.90 -25.67 -15.70
N PHE A 26 16.37 -26.91 -15.53
CA PHE A 26 16.77 -27.43 -14.22
C PHE A 26 17.94 -26.66 -13.62
N THR A 27 19.00 -26.39 -14.40
CA THR A 27 20.15 -25.60 -13.95
C THR A 27 19.73 -24.19 -13.55
N PHE A 28 18.90 -23.53 -14.37
CA PHE A 28 18.34 -22.22 -14.05
C PHE A 28 17.53 -22.24 -12.74
N PHE A 29 16.74 -23.28 -12.51
CA PHE A 29 15.99 -23.46 -11.27
C PHE A 29 16.88 -23.66 -10.05
N VAL A 30 17.94 -24.47 -10.16
CA VAL A 30 18.93 -24.64 -9.07
C VAL A 30 19.65 -23.32 -8.78
N LEU A 31 20.04 -22.57 -9.82
CA LEU A 31 20.61 -21.23 -9.65
C LEU A 31 19.64 -20.26 -8.98
N THR A 32 18.34 -20.34 -9.32
CA THR A 32 17.31 -19.51 -8.68
C THR A 32 17.09 -19.89 -7.21
N ILE A 33 17.11 -21.18 -6.88
CA ILE A 33 17.08 -21.64 -5.48
C ILE A 33 18.31 -21.13 -4.74
N TRP A 34 19.51 -21.31 -5.31
CA TRP A 34 20.74 -20.82 -4.69
C TRP A 34 20.73 -19.30 -4.52
N LEU A 35 20.11 -18.57 -5.46
CA LEU A 35 19.91 -17.13 -5.36
C LEU A 35 19.02 -16.76 -4.18
N LEU A 36 17.96 -17.51 -3.86
CA LEU A 36 17.15 -17.27 -2.66
C LEU A 36 17.96 -17.31 -1.36
N TYR A 37 19.06 -18.06 -1.33
CA TYR A 37 19.93 -18.17 -0.17
C TYR A 37 20.95 -17.04 -0.09
N ILE A 38 21.47 -16.57 -1.22
CA ILE A 38 22.52 -15.54 -1.27
C ILE A 38 21.96 -14.13 -1.33
N ASP A 39 20.89 -13.95 -2.11
CA ASP A 39 20.18 -12.70 -2.30
C ASP A 39 18.68 -13.01 -2.35
N ALA A 40 18.10 -13.13 -1.16
CA ALA A 40 16.69 -13.48 -0.98
C ALA A 40 15.76 -12.53 -1.75
N ASP A 41 16.06 -11.23 -1.80
CA ASP A 41 15.25 -10.24 -2.51
C ASP A 41 15.25 -10.49 -4.02
N LEU A 42 16.43 -10.62 -4.63
CA LEU A 42 16.53 -10.90 -6.06
C LEU A 42 15.94 -12.28 -6.41
N GLY A 43 16.18 -13.30 -5.57
CA GLY A 43 15.63 -14.64 -5.76
C GLY A 43 14.10 -14.65 -5.73
N LEU A 44 13.49 -13.99 -4.74
CA LEU A 44 12.03 -13.85 -4.66
C LEU A 44 11.48 -13.05 -5.85
N LYS A 45 12.19 -12.00 -6.29
CA LYS A 45 11.79 -11.20 -7.46
C LYS A 45 11.76 -12.04 -8.74
N VAL A 46 12.81 -12.82 -8.99
CA VAL A 46 12.89 -13.72 -10.15
C VAL A 46 11.77 -14.77 -10.12
N ILE A 47 11.52 -15.41 -8.97
CA ILE A 47 10.47 -16.44 -8.88
C ILE A 47 9.09 -15.82 -9.11
N TRP A 48 8.74 -14.78 -8.36
CA TRP A 48 7.37 -14.28 -8.30
C TRP A 48 7.01 -13.30 -9.42
N TYR A 49 7.98 -12.62 -10.01
CA TYR A 49 7.75 -11.60 -11.04
C TYR A 49 8.38 -11.95 -12.40
N ILE A 50 9.00 -13.13 -12.55
CA ILE A 50 9.39 -13.68 -13.85
C ILE A 50 8.84 -15.10 -14.03
N ILE A 51 9.27 -16.06 -13.21
CA ILE A 51 8.99 -17.50 -13.45
C ILE A 51 7.49 -17.80 -13.33
N ILE A 52 6.86 -17.41 -12.23
CA ILE A 52 5.45 -17.69 -11.95
C ILE A 52 4.51 -16.92 -12.90
N PRO A 53 4.73 -15.63 -13.23
CA PRO A 53 3.93 -14.92 -14.25
C PRO A 53 4.02 -15.53 -15.64
N LEU A 54 5.10 -16.20 -16.02
CA LEU A 54 5.20 -16.86 -17.32
C LEU A 54 4.42 -18.18 -17.39
N ALA A 55 4.23 -18.86 -16.26
CA ALA A 55 3.67 -20.22 -16.24
C ALA A 55 2.25 -20.33 -16.85
N PRO A 56 1.24 -19.50 -16.51
CA PRO A 56 -0.09 -19.60 -17.14
C PRO A 56 -0.07 -19.42 -18.66
N ALA A 57 0.67 -18.45 -19.19
CA ALA A 57 0.82 -18.23 -20.63
C ALA A 57 1.47 -19.44 -21.32
N ILE A 58 2.48 -20.05 -20.69
CA ILE A 58 3.11 -21.29 -21.19
C ILE A 58 2.09 -22.44 -21.19
N PHE A 59 1.27 -22.59 -20.14
CA PHE A 59 0.27 -23.66 -20.08
C PHE A 59 -0.80 -23.51 -21.17
N LEU A 60 -1.14 -22.26 -21.53
CA LEU A 60 -2.13 -21.98 -22.56
C LEU A 60 -1.54 -22.16 -23.98
N LEU A 61 -0.32 -21.66 -24.23
CA LEU A 61 0.33 -21.68 -25.54
C LEU A 61 0.93 -23.04 -25.89
N ILE A 62 1.68 -23.63 -24.96
CA ILE A 62 2.56 -24.78 -25.19
C ILE A 62 2.62 -25.69 -23.95
N PRO A 63 1.46 -26.23 -23.48
CA PRO A 63 1.39 -27.04 -22.25
C PRO A 63 2.33 -28.25 -22.25
N ASN A 64 2.61 -28.80 -23.43
CA ASN A 64 3.50 -29.95 -23.55
C ASN A 64 4.97 -29.59 -23.24
N LEU A 65 5.42 -28.39 -23.61
CA LEU A 65 6.78 -27.94 -23.30
C LEU A 65 6.96 -27.75 -21.80
N TRP A 66 5.93 -27.28 -21.08
CA TRP A 66 6.01 -27.10 -19.63
C TRP A 66 6.40 -28.37 -18.88
N THR A 67 5.73 -29.49 -19.17
CA THR A 67 6.05 -30.76 -18.49
C THR A 67 7.48 -31.24 -18.75
N ALA A 68 8.08 -30.84 -19.88
CA ALA A 68 9.48 -31.13 -20.20
C ALA A 68 10.47 -30.19 -19.48
N LEU A 69 10.10 -28.91 -19.32
CA LEU A 69 10.92 -27.89 -18.68
C LEU A 69 10.80 -27.88 -17.15
N CYS A 70 9.76 -28.50 -16.60
CA CYS A 70 9.52 -28.53 -15.16
C CYS A 70 10.69 -29.18 -14.41
N PRO A 71 11.38 -28.45 -13.51
CA PRO A 71 12.52 -28.98 -12.75
C PRO A 71 12.15 -30.17 -11.87
N LEU A 72 10.95 -30.16 -11.29
CA LEU A 72 10.45 -31.28 -10.47
C LEU A 72 10.24 -32.54 -11.32
N ALA A 73 9.72 -32.40 -12.55
CA ALA A 73 9.56 -33.53 -13.47
C ALA A 73 10.91 -34.08 -13.93
N PHE A 74 11.89 -33.19 -14.17
CA PHE A 74 13.28 -33.60 -14.46
C PHE A 74 13.83 -34.46 -13.32
N VAL A 75 13.75 -33.97 -12.07
CA VAL A 75 14.26 -34.68 -10.88
C VAL A 75 13.52 -35.99 -10.62
N GLN A 76 12.19 -36.01 -10.76
CA GLN A 76 11.41 -37.24 -10.62
C GLN A 76 11.84 -38.29 -11.65
N SER A 77 12.19 -37.87 -12.88
CA SER A 77 12.62 -38.79 -13.94
C SER A 77 14.06 -39.29 -13.78
N LEU A 78 14.84 -38.77 -12.82
CA LEU A 78 16.26 -39.07 -12.68
C LEU A 78 16.57 -40.54 -12.37
N PRO A 79 15.87 -41.24 -11.44
CA PRO A 79 16.13 -42.65 -11.17
C PRO A 79 16.03 -43.51 -12.43
N LYS A 80 14.99 -43.27 -13.25
CA LYS A 80 14.82 -43.94 -14.55
C LYS A 80 15.97 -43.65 -15.52
N ARG A 81 16.44 -42.40 -15.58
CA ARG A 81 17.60 -42.02 -16.42
C ARG A 81 18.90 -42.69 -15.97
N LEU A 82 19.01 -43.03 -14.69
CA LEU A 82 20.12 -43.78 -14.11
C LEU A 82 19.94 -45.32 -14.23
N GLY A 83 18.89 -45.78 -14.92
CA GLY A 83 18.61 -47.20 -15.13
C GLY A 83 17.82 -47.88 -14.01
N ILE A 84 17.33 -47.11 -13.03
CA ILE A 84 16.50 -47.61 -11.93
C ILE A 84 15.03 -47.55 -12.35
N ASN A 85 14.44 -48.70 -12.62
CA ASN A 85 13.04 -48.80 -13.03
C ASN A 85 12.15 -49.28 -11.88
N SER A 86 10.99 -48.65 -11.72
CA SER A 86 9.90 -49.14 -10.88
C SER A 86 8.70 -49.49 -11.78
N ASP A 87 8.06 -50.62 -11.50
CA ASP A 87 6.85 -51.06 -12.19
C ASP A 87 5.57 -50.56 -11.50
N ARG A 88 5.70 -49.78 -10.41
CA ARG A 88 4.56 -49.32 -9.63
C ARG A 88 3.91 -48.11 -10.29
N TYR A 89 2.67 -48.27 -10.73
CA TYR A 89 1.80 -47.20 -11.23
C TYR A 89 0.60 -46.98 -10.31
N LEU A 90 0.06 -45.76 -10.33
CA LEU A 90 -1.13 -45.44 -9.53
C LEU A 90 -2.42 -45.89 -10.21
N ASN A 91 -3.29 -46.54 -9.44
CA ASN A 91 -4.64 -46.84 -9.89
C ASN A 91 -5.53 -45.58 -9.89
N ARG A 92 -6.70 -45.65 -10.55
CA ARG A 92 -7.61 -44.49 -10.72
C ARG A 92 -7.97 -43.81 -9.40
N ARG A 93 -8.18 -44.60 -8.34
CA ARG A 93 -8.57 -44.10 -7.02
C ARG A 93 -7.42 -43.35 -6.35
N GLN A 94 -6.21 -43.90 -6.40
CA GLN A 94 -5.01 -43.25 -5.86
C GLN A 94 -4.70 -41.94 -6.59
N THR A 95 -4.74 -41.94 -7.93
CA THR A 95 -4.55 -40.72 -8.73
C THR A 95 -5.57 -39.66 -8.38
N LYS A 96 -6.85 -40.03 -8.21
CA LYS A 96 -7.91 -39.09 -7.81
C LYS A 96 -7.63 -38.42 -6.46
N TYR A 97 -7.31 -39.20 -5.42
CA TYR A 97 -7.04 -38.62 -4.10
C TYR A 97 -5.78 -37.77 -4.08
N LEU A 98 -4.70 -38.18 -4.76
CA LEU A 98 -3.49 -37.38 -4.85
C LEU A 98 -3.73 -36.05 -5.59
N ASN A 99 -4.54 -36.05 -6.65
CA ASN A 99 -4.95 -34.80 -7.31
C ASN A 99 -5.76 -33.89 -6.38
N LEU A 100 -6.68 -34.44 -5.57
CA LEU A 100 -7.42 -33.66 -4.57
C LEU A 100 -6.46 -33.06 -3.52
N SER A 101 -5.49 -33.84 -3.05
CA SER A 101 -4.44 -33.35 -2.17
C SER A 101 -3.60 -32.26 -2.84
N GLY A 102 -3.28 -32.38 -4.12
CA GLY A 102 -2.60 -31.34 -4.90
C GLY A 102 -3.39 -30.03 -4.96
N ILE A 103 -4.71 -30.09 -5.16
CA ILE A 103 -5.58 -28.89 -5.12
C ILE A 103 -5.59 -28.27 -3.72
N ALA A 104 -5.70 -29.10 -2.67
CA ALA A 104 -5.65 -28.61 -1.30
C ALA A 104 -4.30 -27.93 -0.98
N LEU A 105 -3.19 -28.52 -1.44
CA LEU A 105 -1.86 -27.92 -1.32
C LEU A 105 -1.74 -26.61 -2.09
N LEU A 106 -2.32 -26.50 -3.29
CA LEU A 106 -2.35 -25.23 -4.03
C LEU A 106 -3.06 -24.14 -3.21
N TYR A 107 -4.23 -24.45 -2.66
CA TYR A 107 -5.04 -23.49 -1.90
C TYR A 107 -4.45 -23.17 -0.53
N LEU A 108 -3.54 -24.00 -0.01
CA LEU A 108 -2.81 -23.76 1.23
C LEU A 108 -1.50 -22.99 0.98
N LEU A 109 -0.68 -23.44 0.03
CA LEU A 109 0.65 -22.90 -0.19
C LEU A 109 0.64 -21.53 -0.89
N VAL A 110 -0.28 -21.31 -1.82
CA VAL A 110 -0.32 -20.02 -2.54
C VAL A 110 -0.71 -18.87 -1.61
N PRO A 111 -1.76 -18.96 -0.75
CA PRO A 111 -2.06 -17.89 0.21
C PRO A 111 -1.00 -17.73 1.31
N ALA A 112 -0.36 -18.84 1.72
CA ALA A 112 0.79 -18.80 2.65
C ALA A 112 1.95 -17.93 2.16
N ARG A 113 1.97 -17.58 0.86
CA ARG A 113 2.89 -16.59 0.32
C ARG A 113 2.85 -15.25 1.06
N TYR A 114 1.69 -14.81 1.55
CA TYR A 114 1.56 -13.51 2.23
C TYR A 114 2.26 -13.43 3.60
N PHE A 115 2.36 -14.56 4.32
CA PHE A 115 2.84 -14.58 5.70
C PHE A 115 3.98 -15.57 5.95
N ILE A 116 4.44 -16.29 4.92
CA ILE A 116 5.58 -17.22 4.99
C ILE A 116 6.53 -16.94 3.82
N PHE A 117 6.11 -17.25 2.59
CA PHE A 117 7.06 -17.38 1.48
C PHE A 117 7.58 -16.04 0.91
N ASN A 118 6.90 -14.92 1.14
CA ASN A 118 7.38 -13.59 0.75
C ASN A 118 8.25 -12.91 1.80
N ILE A 119 8.17 -13.34 3.05
CA ILE A 119 8.84 -12.67 4.19
C ILE A 119 10.26 -13.21 4.33
N GLU A 120 10.42 -14.53 4.26
CA GLU A 120 11.71 -15.18 4.46
C GLU A 120 12.13 -15.97 3.23
N GLY A 121 13.17 -15.48 2.53
CA GLY A 121 13.77 -16.17 1.38
C GLY A 121 14.31 -17.56 1.74
N GLU A 122 14.80 -17.75 2.96
CA GLU A 122 15.27 -19.04 3.48
C GLU A 122 14.16 -20.09 3.54
N ILE A 123 12.96 -19.71 4.01
CA ILE A 123 11.82 -20.64 4.04
C ILE A 123 11.45 -21.06 2.60
N SER A 124 11.45 -20.11 1.66
CA SER A 124 11.24 -20.41 0.24
C SER A 124 12.32 -21.35 -0.31
N PHE A 125 13.58 -21.15 0.05
CA PHE A 125 14.70 -22.02 -0.31
C PHE A 125 14.48 -23.45 0.19
N TYR A 126 14.26 -23.63 1.50
CA TYR A 126 14.08 -24.95 2.10
C TYR A 126 12.82 -25.65 1.57
N THR A 127 11.75 -24.89 1.33
CA THR A 127 10.52 -25.44 0.75
C THR A 127 10.77 -25.99 -0.65
N LEU A 128 11.43 -25.24 -1.53
CA LEU A 128 11.75 -25.71 -2.88
C LEU A 128 12.71 -26.91 -2.86
N LEU A 129 13.65 -26.96 -1.92
CA LEU A 129 14.54 -28.11 -1.72
C LEU A 129 13.76 -29.35 -1.28
N VAL A 130 12.84 -29.21 -0.33
CA VAL A 130 11.96 -30.30 0.12
C VAL A 130 11.09 -30.79 -1.04
N LEU A 131 10.52 -29.91 -1.87
CA LEU A 131 9.75 -30.30 -3.05
C LEU A 131 10.61 -31.09 -4.06
N LEU A 132 11.88 -30.71 -4.27
CA LEU A 132 12.82 -31.48 -5.10
C LEU A 132 13.08 -32.88 -4.55
N LEU A 133 13.35 -32.99 -3.24
CA LEU A 133 13.59 -34.27 -2.56
C LEU A 133 12.36 -35.17 -2.59
N LEU A 134 11.18 -34.61 -2.34
CA LEU A 134 9.90 -35.34 -2.44
C LEU A 134 9.69 -35.84 -3.87
N SER A 135 9.88 -34.98 -4.87
CA SER A 135 9.76 -35.35 -6.29
C SER A 135 10.71 -36.49 -6.66
N LEU A 136 11.96 -36.43 -6.18
CA LEU A 136 12.95 -37.50 -6.36
C LEU A 136 12.49 -38.80 -5.72
N GLY A 137 12.04 -38.76 -4.46
CA GLY A 137 11.54 -39.93 -3.73
C GLY A 137 10.36 -40.62 -4.42
N PHE A 138 9.43 -39.84 -4.98
CA PHE A 138 8.35 -40.38 -5.80
C PHE A 138 8.86 -41.10 -7.06
N GLY A 139 9.93 -40.58 -7.68
CA GLY A 139 10.59 -41.19 -8.83
C GLY A 139 11.32 -42.50 -8.52
N TRP A 140 11.78 -42.70 -7.28
CA TRP A 140 12.32 -43.98 -6.82
C TRP A 140 11.22 -45.03 -6.61
N ILE A 141 10.05 -44.60 -6.12
CA ILE A 141 8.97 -45.51 -5.74
C ILE A 141 8.08 -45.86 -6.94
N ASN A 142 7.83 -44.91 -7.85
CA ASN A 142 6.82 -45.05 -8.90
C ASN A 142 7.43 -44.90 -10.30
N SER A 143 6.78 -45.50 -11.30
CA SER A 143 7.21 -45.44 -12.69
C SER A 143 6.99 -44.06 -13.32
N GLY A 144 8.02 -43.54 -13.97
CA GLY A 144 7.96 -42.30 -14.75
C GLY A 144 7.51 -41.09 -13.92
N LEU A 145 6.41 -40.45 -14.33
CA LEU A 145 5.84 -39.27 -13.67
C LEU A 145 4.67 -39.59 -12.72
N SER A 146 4.42 -40.88 -12.46
CA SER A 146 3.41 -41.36 -11.52
C SER A 146 3.70 -40.87 -10.10
N GLY A 147 2.68 -40.50 -9.32
CA GLY A 147 2.86 -40.01 -7.95
C GLY A 147 2.84 -38.49 -7.83
N TRP A 148 4.01 -37.86 -7.93
CA TRP A 148 4.15 -36.41 -7.71
C TRP A 148 3.60 -35.59 -8.88
N CYS A 149 4.26 -35.60 -10.04
CA CYS A 149 3.89 -34.75 -11.18
C CYS A 149 2.46 -34.99 -11.69
N MET A 150 1.99 -36.25 -11.71
CA MET A 150 0.65 -36.63 -12.19
C MET A 150 -0.39 -36.81 -11.06
N GLY A 151 -0.08 -36.38 -9.84
CA GLY A 151 -0.94 -36.53 -8.67
C GLY A 151 -0.78 -35.37 -7.69
N LEU A 152 0.18 -35.49 -6.76
CA LEU A 152 0.32 -34.59 -5.61
C LEU A 152 0.76 -33.15 -5.94
N CYS A 153 1.28 -32.91 -7.15
CA CYS A 153 1.80 -31.60 -7.56
C CYS A 153 0.72 -30.50 -7.51
N PRO A 154 0.92 -29.40 -6.75
CA PRO A 154 -0.07 -28.34 -6.62
C PRO A 154 -0.28 -27.52 -7.90
N ILE A 155 0.68 -27.53 -8.83
CA ILE A 155 0.58 -26.81 -10.12
C ILE A 155 -0.21 -27.63 -11.15
N ARG A 156 -0.30 -28.96 -11.00
CA ARG A 156 -0.97 -29.85 -11.97
C ARG A 156 -2.43 -29.45 -12.24
N PRO A 157 -3.24 -29.09 -11.23
CA PRO A 157 -4.58 -28.54 -11.47
C PRO A 157 -4.60 -27.31 -12.40
N VAL A 158 -3.67 -26.37 -12.21
CA VAL A 158 -3.58 -25.14 -13.03
C VAL A 158 -3.10 -25.45 -14.45
N GLU A 159 -2.18 -26.40 -14.61
CA GLU A 159 -1.78 -26.93 -15.92
C GLU A 159 -2.98 -27.52 -16.66
N MET A 160 -3.77 -28.35 -15.96
CA MET A 160 -4.97 -28.99 -16.51
C MET A 160 -6.09 -28.00 -16.85
N LEU A 161 -6.20 -26.90 -16.10
CA LEU A 161 -7.15 -25.81 -16.34
C LEU A 161 -6.87 -25.11 -17.68
N TYR A 162 -5.65 -24.59 -17.86
CA TYR A 162 -5.31 -23.82 -19.07
C TYR A 162 -5.04 -24.70 -20.29
N GLY A 163 -4.65 -25.97 -20.08
CA GLY A 163 -4.43 -26.94 -21.14
C GLY A 163 -5.69 -27.42 -21.87
N GLN A 164 -6.90 -27.06 -21.40
CA GLN A 164 -8.18 -27.51 -21.99
C GLN A 164 -8.38 -27.07 -23.44
N PHE A 165 -7.80 -25.94 -23.84
CA PHE A 165 -7.97 -25.39 -25.19
C PHE A 165 -7.00 -25.96 -26.23
N ASN A 166 -5.98 -26.69 -25.79
CA ASN A 166 -4.92 -27.18 -26.66
C ASN A 166 -5.08 -28.70 -26.85
N THR A 167 -6.11 -29.09 -27.59
CA THR A 167 -6.51 -30.50 -27.81
C THR A 167 -5.79 -31.18 -28.96
N GLU A 168 -4.74 -30.58 -29.53
CA GLU A 168 -4.08 -31.15 -30.71
C GLU A 168 -3.42 -32.51 -30.42
N LYS A 169 -3.55 -33.40 -31.43
CA LYS A 169 -2.90 -34.71 -31.56
C LYS A 169 -1.36 -34.63 -31.53
N LEU A 170 -0.79 -33.43 -31.60
CA LEU A 170 0.63 -33.12 -31.76
C LEU A 170 1.25 -32.75 -30.41
N ARG A 171 1.21 -33.66 -29.44
CA ARG A 171 1.91 -33.48 -28.17
C ARG A 171 3.40 -33.81 -28.39
N PRO A 172 4.36 -32.86 -28.32
CA PRO A 172 5.78 -33.23 -28.31
C PRO A 172 6.03 -34.15 -27.12
N GLU A 173 6.44 -35.38 -27.42
CA GLU A 173 6.51 -36.45 -26.42
C GLU A 173 7.78 -36.27 -25.57
N VAL A 174 7.61 -36.10 -24.25
CA VAL A 174 8.69 -36.35 -23.28
C VAL A 174 8.97 -37.85 -23.18
N CYS A 175 7.93 -38.66 -23.39
CA CYS A 175 7.95 -40.10 -23.34
C CYS A 175 8.11 -40.64 -24.75
N THR A 176 9.28 -41.19 -25.09
CA THR A 176 9.46 -41.91 -26.38
C THR A 176 8.76 -43.27 -26.39
N VAL A 177 8.28 -43.73 -25.22
CA VAL A 177 7.52 -44.97 -24.99
C VAL A 177 6.49 -44.69 -23.88
N CYS A 178 5.26 -45.19 -24.00
CA CYS A 178 4.23 -45.01 -22.97
C CYS A 178 4.53 -45.86 -21.72
N ASP A 179 4.75 -45.21 -20.59
CA ASP A 179 5.08 -45.87 -19.30
C ASP A 179 3.85 -46.14 -18.43
N LEU A 180 2.62 -45.93 -18.93
CA LEU A 180 1.37 -46.07 -18.16
C LEU A 180 1.40 -45.35 -16.79
N CYS A 181 2.01 -44.15 -16.74
CA CYS A 181 2.19 -43.38 -15.50
C CYS A 181 0.89 -43.10 -14.74
N VAL A 182 -0.26 -43.06 -15.42
CA VAL A 182 -1.59 -42.99 -14.81
C VAL A 182 -2.58 -43.86 -15.60
N SER A 183 -3.48 -44.52 -14.87
CA SER A 183 -4.49 -45.43 -15.44
C SER A 183 -5.47 -44.76 -16.41
N ASN A 184 -5.81 -43.49 -16.20
CA ASN A 184 -6.69 -42.70 -17.06
C ASN A 184 -5.94 -41.49 -17.62
N CYS A 185 -5.01 -41.75 -18.53
CA CYS A 185 -4.24 -40.71 -19.17
C CYS A 185 -5.06 -40.10 -20.33
N PRO A 186 -5.39 -38.79 -20.31
CA PRO A 186 -6.07 -38.12 -21.44
C PRO A 186 -5.29 -38.16 -22.75
N ARG A 187 -4.05 -38.70 -22.72
CA ARG A 187 -3.22 -38.99 -23.89
C ARG A 187 -3.55 -40.30 -24.60
N LEU A 188 -4.27 -41.22 -23.97
CA LEU A 188 -4.64 -42.52 -24.56
C LEU A 188 -5.97 -42.51 -25.32
N TYR A 189 -6.80 -41.48 -25.13
CA TYR A 189 -8.17 -41.44 -25.68
C TYR A 189 -8.50 -40.10 -26.34
N VAL A 190 -7.54 -39.57 -27.11
CA VAL A 190 -7.61 -38.26 -27.82
C VAL A 190 -8.82 -38.14 -28.77
N ASN A 191 -9.35 -39.26 -29.27
CA ASN A 191 -10.52 -39.28 -30.16
C ASN A 191 -11.84 -39.63 -29.44
N ASP A 192 -11.81 -39.84 -28.12
CA ASP A 192 -12.98 -40.27 -27.32
C ASP A 192 -13.51 -39.08 -26.51
N GLN A 193 -14.40 -38.31 -27.13
CA GLN A 193 -14.99 -37.11 -26.53
C GLN A 193 -15.76 -37.42 -25.24
N GLU A 194 -16.32 -38.61 -25.10
CA GLU A 194 -17.07 -39.02 -23.92
C GLU A 194 -16.14 -39.22 -22.72
N LYS A 195 -15.01 -39.94 -22.90
CA LYS A 195 -13.98 -40.07 -21.85
C LYS A 195 -13.29 -38.76 -21.51
N ILE A 196 -13.08 -37.88 -22.50
CA ILE A 196 -12.55 -36.53 -22.26
C ILE A 196 -13.54 -35.73 -21.40
N THR A 197 -14.83 -35.78 -21.74
CA THR A 197 -15.89 -35.09 -20.99
C THR A 197 -16.00 -35.63 -19.57
N GLN A 198 -15.96 -36.96 -19.39
CA GLN A 198 -15.97 -37.59 -18.07
C GLN A 198 -14.76 -37.18 -17.23
N TYR A 199 -13.55 -37.17 -17.81
CA TYR A 199 -12.34 -36.72 -17.14
C TYR A 199 -12.44 -35.25 -16.70
N ASN A 200 -12.93 -34.38 -17.58
CA ASN A 200 -13.11 -32.95 -17.30
C ASN A 200 -14.21 -32.69 -16.25
N SER A 201 -15.25 -33.52 -16.19
CA SER A 201 -16.35 -33.37 -15.23
C SER A 201 -15.90 -33.54 -13.77
N GLU A 202 -14.91 -34.39 -13.50
CA GLU A 202 -14.36 -34.57 -12.15
C GLU A 202 -13.57 -33.33 -11.67
N PHE A 203 -13.17 -32.47 -12.61
CA PHE A 203 -12.33 -31.28 -12.38
C PHE A 203 -13.12 -29.96 -12.47
N LEU A 204 -14.37 -30.02 -12.95
CA LEU A 204 -15.19 -28.85 -13.26
C LEU A 204 -15.40 -27.89 -12.08
N TRP A 205 -15.54 -28.44 -10.86
CA TRP A 205 -15.72 -27.63 -9.66
C TRP A 205 -14.51 -26.73 -9.37
N PHE A 206 -13.29 -27.22 -9.61
CA PHE A 206 -12.07 -26.43 -9.45
C PHE A 206 -12.01 -25.30 -10.49
N ILE A 207 -12.40 -25.61 -11.72
CA ILE A 207 -12.41 -24.61 -12.82
C ILE A 207 -13.32 -23.44 -12.46
N TYR A 208 -14.53 -23.72 -11.98
CA TYR A 208 -15.48 -22.67 -11.58
C TYR A 208 -15.05 -21.90 -10.32
N SER A 209 -14.29 -22.52 -9.42
CA SER A 209 -13.86 -21.87 -8.19
C SER A 209 -12.60 -21.01 -8.37
N PHE A 210 -11.79 -21.31 -9.39
CA PHE A 210 -10.49 -20.68 -9.60
C PHE A 210 -10.51 -19.16 -9.89
N PRO A 211 -11.47 -18.58 -10.63
CA PRO A 211 -11.57 -17.12 -10.75
C PRO A 211 -11.69 -16.43 -9.39
N GLY A 212 -12.55 -16.94 -8.51
CA GLY A 212 -12.72 -16.44 -7.15
C GLY A 212 -11.47 -16.61 -6.28
N PHE A 213 -10.73 -17.71 -6.48
CA PHE A 213 -9.43 -17.91 -5.82
C PHE A 213 -8.41 -16.82 -6.22
N ILE A 214 -8.33 -16.47 -7.51
CA ILE A 214 -7.43 -15.42 -8.01
C ILE A 214 -7.84 -14.05 -7.46
N VAL A 215 -9.13 -13.70 -7.52
CA VAL A 215 -9.62 -12.44 -6.94
C VAL A 215 -9.29 -12.39 -5.45
N GLY A 216 -9.65 -13.44 -4.71
CA GLY A 216 -9.37 -13.54 -3.29
C GLY A 216 -7.89 -13.39 -2.96
N PHE A 217 -7.01 -13.95 -3.79
CA PHE A 217 -5.57 -13.77 -3.64
C PHE A 217 -5.16 -12.30 -3.76
N TYR A 218 -5.61 -11.60 -4.80
CA TYR A 218 -5.13 -10.24 -5.10
C TYR A 218 -5.74 -9.12 -4.25
N ILE A 219 -6.86 -9.37 -3.56
CA ILE A 219 -7.48 -8.37 -2.66
C ILE A 219 -6.94 -8.42 -1.22
N ILE A 220 -6.03 -9.34 -0.90
CA ILE A 220 -5.47 -9.45 0.46
C ILE A 220 -4.49 -8.31 0.71
N HIS A 221 -4.61 -7.68 1.88
CA HIS A 221 -3.70 -6.64 2.33
C HIS A 221 -2.54 -7.21 3.18
N PRO A 222 -1.34 -6.60 3.09
CA PRO A 222 -0.28 -6.89 4.05
C PRO A 222 -0.79 -6.53 5.46
N ASN A 223 -0.55 -7.42 6.43
CA ASN A 223 -0.96 -7.34 7.85
C ASN A 223 -2.33 -7.93 8.21
N GLU A 224 -3.05 -8.55 7.26
CA GLU A 224 -4.21 -9.36 7.63
C GLU A 224 -3.79 -10.63 8.38
N LEU A 225 -4.48 -10.96 9.47
CA LEU A 225 -4.24 -12.22 10.19
C LEU A 225 -4.50 -13.41 9.26
N PHE A 226 -3.66 -14.44 9.34
CA PHE A 226 -3.67 -15.57 8.38
C PHE A 226 -5.06 -16.22 8.22
N TYR A 227 -5.87 -16.30 9.27
CA TYR A 227 -7.20 -16.90 9.19
C TYR A 227 -8.20 -16.03 8.39
N TYR A 228 -8.07 -14.71 8.42
CA TYR A 228 -8.88 -13.81 7.57
C TYR A 228 -8.51 -13.94 6.09
N ILE A 229 -7.21 -14.09 5.79
CA ILE A 229 -6.70 -14.35 4.45
C ILE A 229 -7.38 -15.60 3.87
N TYR A 230 -7.34 -16.72 4.60
CA TYR A 230 -7.97 -17.96 4.15
C TYR A 230 -9.50 -17.86 4.05
N LEU A 231 -10.15 -17.18 4.99
CA LEU A 231 -11.60 -16.99 4.96
C LEU A 231 -12.04 -16.19 3.72
N LYS A 232 -11.38 -15.07 3.41
CA LYS A 232 -11.68 -14.25 2.21
C LYS A 232 -11.52 -15.05 0.93
N ILE A 233 -10.40 -15.75 0.78
CA ILE A 233 -10.15 -16.60 -0.38
C ILE A 233 -11.22 -17.68 -0.48
N PHE A 234 -11.56 -18.36 0.62
CA PHE A 234 -12.56 -19.41 0.63
C PHE A 234 -13.95 -18.90 0.22
N VAL A 235 -14.39 -17.77 0.77
CA VAL A 235 -15.68 -17.16 0.45
C VAL A 235 -15.76 -16.81 -1.04
N LEU A 236 -14.73 -16.16 -1.60
CA LEU A 236 -14.72 -15.77 -3.01
C LEU A 236 -14.63 -16.98 -3.95
N THR A 237 -13.82 -17.97 -3.58
CA THR A 237 -13.71 -19.26 -4.28
C THR A 237 -15.06 -19.97 -4.34
N PHE A 238 -15.78 -20.03 -3.21
CA PHE A 238 -17.10 -20.63 -3.12
C PHE A 238 -18.15 -19.84 -3.91
N PHE A 239 -18.13 -18.50 -3.81
CA PHE A 239 -19.03 -17.63 -4.57
C PHE A 239 -18.82 -17.79 -6.08
N SER A 240 -17.57 -17.80 -6.54
CA SER A 240 -17.22 -18.06 -7.94
C SER A 240 -17.79 -19.39 -8.42
N TYR A 241 -17.64 -20.45 -7.63
CA TYR A 241 -18.22 -21.76 -7.96
C TYR A 241 -19.74 -21.68 -8.19
N LEU A 242 -20.47 -21.00 -7.30
CA LEU A 242 -21.92 -20.83 -7.43
C LEU A 242 -22.31 -20.03 -8.67
N VAL A 243 -21.60 -18.95 -8.97
CA VAL A 243 -21.84 -18.10 -10.15
C VAL A 243 -21.71 -18.91 -11.43
N PHE A 244 -20.57 -19.57 -11.64
CA PHE A 244 -20.33 -20.31 -12.89
C PHE A 244 -21.21 -21.55 -13.03
N LYS A 245 -21.52 -22.23 -11.92
CA LYS A 245 -22.52 -23.31 -11.92
C LYS A 245 -23.92 -22.79 -12.28
N GLY A 246 -24.28 -21.59 -11.82
CA GLY A 246 -25.51 -20.91 -12.18
C GLY A 246 -25.58 -20.53 -13.66
N ILE A 247 -24.48 -20.01 -14.20
CA ILE A 247 -24.33 -19.67 -15.63
C ILE A 247 -24.58 -20.91 -16.49
N ASP A 248 -23.95 -22.06 -16.19
CA ASP A 248 -24.14 -23.28 -16.98
C ASP A 248 -25.56 -23.83 -16.88
N LYS A 249 -26.20 -23.71 -15.71
CA LYS A 249 -27.60 -24.07 -15.55
C LYS A 249 -28.54 -23.18 -16.39
N LEU A 250 -28.23 -21.88 -16.49
CA LEU A 250 -29.05 -20.89 -17.19
C LEU A 250 -28.87 -20.97 -18.70
N LEU A 251 -27.63 -21.12 -19.17
CA LEU A 251 -27.31 -21.20 -20.60
C LEU A 251 -27.58 -22.59 -21.21
N LYS A 252 -27.84 -23.62 -20.38
CA LYS A 252 -28.01 -25.04 -20.78
C LYS A 252 -26.90 -25.54 -21.72
N ARG A 253 -25.70 -24.97 -21.56
CA ARG A 253 -24.52 -25.18 -22.40
C ARG A 253 -23.30 -25.09 -21.48
N ASN A 254 -22.26 -25.88 -21.75
CA ASN A 254 -20.98 -25.87 -21.00
C ASN A 254 -20.16 -24.59 -21.27
N ASP A 255 -20.78 -23.42 -21.31
CA ASP A 255 -20.15 -22.16 -21.73
C ASP A 255 -19.43 -21.48 -20.57
N GLY A 256 -19.93 -21.63 -19.35
CA GLY A 256 -19.32 -21.21 -18.10
C GLY A 256 -17.97 -21.87 -17.83
N LEU A 257 -17.73 -23.07 -18.34
CA LEU A 257 -16.38 -23.67 -18.36
C LEU A 257 -15.38 -22.75 -19.08
N TYR A 258 -15.71 -22.37 -20.32
CA TYR A 258 -14.83 -21.54 -21.14
C TYR A 258 -14.69 -20.13 -20.54
N ILE A 259 -15.79 -19.55 -20.07
CA ILE A 259 -15.78 -18.22 -19.44
C ILE A 259 -14.88 -18.24 -18.19
N ALA A 260 -15.00 -19.26 -17.32
CA ALA A 260 -14.20 -19.35 -16.10
C ALA A 260 -12.69 -19.41 -16.41
N ILE A 261 -12.25 -20.25 -17.36
CA ILE A 261 -10.82 -20.39 -17.68
C ILE A 261 -10.26 -19.06 -18.25
N ILE A 262 -10.98 -18.43 -19.18
CA ILE A 262 -10.54 -17.18 -19.80
C ILE A 262 -10.51 -16.06 -18.76
N LEU A 263 -11.54 -15.97 -17.92
CA LEU A 263 -11.61 -14.97 -16.87
C LEU A 263 -10.49 -15.15 -15.85
N SER A 264 -10.18 -16.39 -15.42
CA SER A 264 -9.02 -16.66 -14.56
C SER A 264 -7.73 -16.15 -15.16
N PHE A 265 -7.48 -16.39 -16.45
CA PHE A 265 -6.28 -15.93 -17.12
C PHE A 265 -6.20 -14.40 -17.14
N ILE A 266 -7.31 -13.73 -17.49
CA ILE A 266 -7.38 -12.26 -17.56
C ILE A 266 -7.19 -11.64 -16.17
N LEU A 267 -7.93 -12.12 -15.17
CA LEU A 267 -7.82 -11.62 -13.80
C LEU A 267 -6.39 -11.78 -13.25
N TYR A 268 -5.73 -12.90 -13.54
CA TYR A 268 -4.34 -13.08 -13.14
C TYR A 268 -3.41 -12.01 -13.75
N TYR A 269 -3.47 -11.81 -15.08
CA TYR A 269 -2.57 -10.89 -15.77
C TYR A 269 -2.86 -9.41 -15.51
N ILE A 270 -4.12 -9.02 -15.35
CA ILE A 270 -4.50 -7.64 -14.95
C ILE A 270 -3.85 -7.27 -13.61
N ASN A 271 -3.79 -8.21 -12.67
CA ASN A 271 -3.26 -7.91 -11.33
C ASN A 271 -1.73 -8.09 -11.21
N ILE A 272 -1.11 -9.01 -11.96
CA ILE A 272 0.33 -9.30 -11.81
C ILE A 272 1.22 -8.41 -12.68
N LEU A 273 0.80 -8.03 -13.89
CA LEU A 273 1.67 -7.29 -14.81
C LEU A 273 2.05 -5.88 -14.35
N PRO A 274 1.15 -5.09 -13.73
CA PRO A 274 1.55 -3.83 -13.10
C PRO A 274 2.66 -4.05 -12.06
N LYS A 275 2.49 -5.05 -11.19
CA LYS A 275 3.49 -5.39 -10.16
C LYS A 275 4.83 -5.85 -10.77
N VAL A 276 4.80 -6.56 -11.91
CA VAL A 276 6.02 -6.91 -12.66
C VAL A 276 6.69 -5.64 -13.19
N ALA A 277 5.92 -4.69 -13.74
CA ALA A 277 6.47 -3.42 -14.20
C ALA A 277 7.15 -2.65 -13.06
N ASP A 278 6.50 -2.56 -11.91
CA ASP A 278 7.01 -1.86 -10.74
C ASP A 278 8.33 -2.49 -10.23
N VAL A 279 8.34 -3.82 -10.06
CA VAL A 279 9.51 -4.56 -9.54
C VAL A 279 10.73 -4.45 -10.44
N TRP A 280 10.52 -4.38 -11.76
CA TRP A 280 11.60 -4.31 -12.75
C TRP A 280 11.82 -2.90 -13.31
N PHE A 281 11.20 -1.88 -12.71
CA PHE A 281 11.32 -0.47 -13.10
C PHE A 281 11.04 -0.22 -14.59
N ILE A 282 10.03 -0.92 -15.13
CA ILE A 282 9.63 -0.78 -16.53
C ILE A 282 8.88 0.54 -16.69
N ASN A 283 9.46 1.45 -17.47
CA ASN A 283 8.87 2.76 -17.77
C ASN A 283 7.42 2.63 -18.28
N ASP A 284 6.54 3.51 -17.80
CA ASP A 284 5.10 3.55 -18.12
C ASP A 284 4.81 3.46 -19.62
N ARG A 285 5.65 4.07 -20.46
CA ARG A 285 5.55 3.99 -21.93
C ARG A 285 5.57 2.55 -22.45
N TYR A 286 6.32 1.66 -21.80
CA TYR A 286 6.54 0.28 -22.23
C TYR A 286 5.72 -0.74 -21.46
N GLN A 287 4.98 -0.34 -20.41
CA GLN A 287 4.17 -1.28 -19.62
C GLN A 287 3.11 -2.00 -20.46
N SER A 288 2.53 -1.31 -21.45
CA SER A 288 1.56 -1.91 -22.39
C SER A 288 2.13 -3.11 -23.16
N LEU A 289 3.45 -3.16 -23.38
CA LEU A 289 4.10 -4.27 -24.08
C LEU A 289 4.04 -5.58 -23.29
N LEU A 290 3.95 -5.53 -21.95
CA LEU A 290 3.83 -6.72 -21.11
C LEU A 290 2.55 -7.52 -21.39
N TYR A 291 1.50 -6.84 -21.86
CA TYR A 291 0.21 -7.46 -22.18
C TYR A 291 0.21 -8.18 -23.54
N ILE A 292 1.20 -7.95 -24.41
CA ILE A 292 1.25 -8.54 -25.76
C ILE A 292 1.25 -10.07 -25.69
N ILE A 293 2.08 -10.65 -24.82
CA ILE A 293 2.22 -12.11 -24.66
C ILE A 293 0.90 -12.76 -24.21
N PRO A 294 0.28 -12.35 -23.07
CA PRO A 294 -0.97 -12.94 -22.63
C PRO A 294 -2.14 -12.70 -23.61
N ILE A 295 -2.23 -11.53 -24.25
CA ILE A 295 -3.24 -11.27 -25.27
C ILE A 295 -3.06 -12.21 -26.46
N SER A 296 -1.83 -12.35 -26.95
CA SER A 296 -1.50 -13.26 -28.05
C SER A 296 -1.83 -14.72 -27.70
N ALA A 297 -1.60 -15.12 -26.44
CA ALA A 297 -1.94 -16.45 -25.95
C ALA A 297 -3.44 -16.73 -25.98
N ILE A 298 -4.27 -15.78 -25.53
CA ILE A 298 -5.73 -15.90 -25.62
C ILE A 298 -6.19 -15.97 -27.09
N ILE A 299 -5.68 -15.09 -27.94
CA ILE A 299 -6.08 -15.05 -29.36
C ILE A 299 -5.74 -16.37 -30.05
N TYR A 300 -4.52 -16.87 -29.87
CA TYR A 300 -4.04 -18.07 -30.54
C TYR A 300 -4.70 -19.35 -30.01
N SER A 301 -4.68 -19.57 -28.69
CA SER A 301 -5.09 -20.84 -28.10
C SER A 301 -6.59 -20.92 -27.85
N VAL A 302 -7.28 -19.81 -27.58
CA VAL A 302 -8.69 -19.82 -27.17
C VAL A 302 -9.61 -19.41 -28.31
N LEU A 303 -9.41 -18.22 -28.88
CA LEU A 303 -10.32 -17.69 -29.90
C LEU A 303 -10.29 -18.49 -31.21
N HIS A 304 -9.21 -19.21 -31.49
CA HIS A 304 -9.10 -20.08 -32.66
C HIS A 304 -9.85 -21.41 -32.48
N VAL A 305 -9.93 -21.93 -31.26
CA VAL A 305 -10.46 -23.26 -30.93
C VAL A 305 -11.94 -23.21 -30.54
N LEU A 306 -12.42 -22.08 -30.01
CA LEU A 306 -13.83 -21.93 -29.64
C LEU A 306 -14.78 -22.14 -30.84
N PRO A 307 -15.85 -22.92 -30.67
CA PRO A 307 -16.90 -23.06 -31.69
C PRO A 307 -17.46 -21.70 -32.12
N LYS A 308 -17.70 -21.52 -33.42
CA LYS A 308 -18.14 -20.23 -34.00
C LYS A 308 -19.42 -19.69 -33.36
N ASP A 309 -20.34 -20.58 -33.00
CA ASP A 309 -21.62 -20.28 -32.35
C ASP A 309 -21.47 -19.79 -30.90
N LYS A 310 -20.35 -20.12 -30.24
CA LYS A 310 -20.08 -19.77 -28.83
C LYS A 310 -19.18 -18.55 -28.67
N LYS A 311 -18.33 -18.28 -29.67
CA LYS A 311 -17.24 -17.30 -29.61
C LYS A 311 -17.72 -15.91 -29.16
N MET A 312 -18.80 -15.39 -29.74
CA MET A 312 -19.32 -14.06 -29.40
C MET A 312 -19.84 -14.00 -27.95
N GLN A 313 -20.63 -15.00 -27.53
CA GLN A 313 -21.23 -15.04 -26.20
C GLN A 313 -20.16 -15.09 -25.10
N VAL A 314 -19.14 -15.95 -25.28
CA VAL A 314 -18.03 -16.08 -24.34
C VAL A 314 -17.23 -14.77 -24.24
N VAL A 315 -16.90 -14.14 -25.37
CA VAL A 315 -16.13 -12.88 -25.37
C VAL A 315 -16.88 -11.76 -24.67
N VAL A 316 -18.18 -11.59 -24.95
CA VAL A 316 -19.01 -10.55 -24.32
C VAL A 316 -19.13 -10.79 -22.81
N ALA A 317 -19.38 -12.03 -22.38
CA ALA A 317 -19.49 -12.36 -20.96
C ALA A 317 -18.19 -12.10 -20.20
N VAL A 318 -17.05 -12.50 -20.76
CA VAL A 318 -15.73 -12.26 -20.17
C VAL A 318 -15.43 -10.76 -20.07
N ALA A 319 -15.70 -9.99 -21.14
CA ALA A 319 -15.47 -8.55 -21.15
C ALA A 319 -16.32 -7.83 -20.10
N ALA A 320 -17.60 -8.20 -19.96
CA ALA A 320 -18.49 -7.63 -18.95
C ALA A 320 -17.99 -7.93 -17.52
N LEU A 321 -17.61 -9.17 -17.22
CA LEU A 321 -17.11 -9.56 -15.90
C LEU A 321 -15.77 -8.87 -15.56
N ALA A 322 -14.86 -8.78 -16.53
CA ALA A 322 -13.59 -8.06 -16.35
C ALA A 322 -13.82 -6.55 -16.13
N PHE A 323 -14.74 -5.94 -16.88
CA PHE A 323 -15.10 -4.53 -16.70
C PHE A 323 -15.69 -4.26 -15.31
N ILE A 324 -16.61 -5.11 -14.83
CA ILE A 324 -17.16 -5.01 -13.48
C ILE A 324 -16.03 -5.09 -12.44
N TYR A 325 -15.13 -6.07 -12.58
CA TYR A 325 -13.98 -6.22 -11.68
C TYR A 325 -13.14 -4.95 -11.60
N ILE A 326 -12.71 -4.40 -12.75
CA ILE A 326 -11.87 -3.20 -12.81
C ILE A 326 -12.55 -2.00 -12.15
N ASN A 327 -13.85 -1.79 -12.38
CA ASN A 327 -14.56 -0.66 -11.79
C ASN A 327 -14.72 -0.82 -10.28
N VAL A 328 -15.01 -2.04 -9.81
CA VAL A 328 -15.13 -2.34 -8.38
C VAL A 328 -13.78 -2.14 -7.68
N THR A 329 -12.68 -2.66 -8.24
CA THR A 329 -11.35 -2.46 -7.65
C THR A 329 -10.93 -1.00 -7.67
N ALA A 330 -11.15 -0.27 -8.77
CA ALA A 330 -10.84 1.16 -8.85
C ALA A 330 -11.69 2.02 -7.91
N TYR A 331 -12.87 1.56 -7.52
CA TYR A 331 -13.70 2.20 -6.49
C TYR A 331 -13.12 1.96 -5.08
N PHE A 332 -12.76 0.72 -4.77
CA PHE A 332 -12.17 0.38 -3.46
C PHE A 332 -10.76 0.92 -3.27
N GLU A 333 -9.91 0.92 -4.31
CA GLU A 333 -8.59 1.55 -4.28
C GLU A 333 -8.69 3.05 -4.02
N ARG A 334 -9.68 3.73 -4.63
CA ARG A 334 -9.96 5.15 -4.35
C ARG A 334 -10.36 5.40 -2.90
N GLN A 335 -11.11 4.49 -2.26
CA GLN A 335 -11.41 4.59 -0.83
C GLN A 335 -10.21 4.23 0.06
N GLN A 336 -9.30 3.37 -0.40
CA GLN A 336 -8.16 2.90 0.39
C GLN A 336 -6.94 3.83 0.35
N PHE A 337 -6.79 4.62 -0.72
CA PHE A 337 -5.77 5.68 -0.80
C PHE A 337 -5.91 6.73 0.32
N ASP A 338 -7.11 6.87 0.89
CA ASP A 338 -7.37 7.71 2.06
C ASP A 338 -6.87 7.11 3.40
N LEU A 339 -6.34 5.87 3.45
CA LEU A 339 -6.05 5.16 4.71
C LEU A 339 -4.61 4.63 4.93
N ASN A 340 -3.80 4.35 3.89
CA ASN A 340 -2.42 3.81 4.06
C ASN A 340 -1.35 4.85 3.70
N HIS A 341 -1.10 5.80 4.60
CA HIS A 341 -0.35 7.04 4.34
C HIS A 341 1.12 7.07 4.77
N TYR A 342 1.65 6.00 5.34
CA TYR A 342 3.00 6.05 5.93
C TYR A 342 3.76 4.77 5.61
N ASN A 343 5.02 4.96 5.22
CA ASN A 343 5.98 3.94 4.81
C ASN A 343 6.43 3.06 6.00
N TRP A 344 5.48 2.46 6.73
CA TRP A 344 5.72 1.52 7.82
C TRP A 344 6.02 0.14 7.25
N GLN A 345 7.22 -0.04 6.70
CA GLN A 345 7.76 -1.40 6.62
C GLN A 345 8.18 -1.84 8.02
N GLU A 346 7.91 -3.09 8.36
CA GLU A 346 8.10 -3.71 9.69
C GLU A 346 9.55 -3.64 10.25
N HIS A 347 10.51 -3.15 9.45
CA HIS A 347 11.94 -3.07 9.77
C HIS A 347 12.49 -1.61 9.82
N ALA A 348 11.70 -0.61 9.41
CA ALA A 348 12.11 0.79 9.46
C ALA A 348 11.77 1.39 10.83
N HIS A 349 12.71 2.08 11.45
CA HIS A 349 12.52 2.73 12.75
C HIS A 349 12.99 4.19 12.69
N LYS A 350 12.42 5.00 13.58
CA LYS A 350 12.80 6.40 13.72
C LYS A 350 14.22 6.52 14.29
N VAL A 351 15.01 7.42 13.72
CA VAL A 351 16.40 7.69 14.13
C VAL A 351 16.57 9.06 14.80
N GLY A 352 15.52 9.88 14.78
CA GLY A 352 15.51 11.25 15.30
C GLY A 352 16.20 12.24 14.37
N SER A 353 15.78 13.50 14.44
CA SER A 353 16.25 14.54 13.51
C SER A 353 17.74 14.88 13.60
N GLU A 354 18.40 14.65 14.74
CA GLU A 354 19.86 14.83 14.85
C GLU A 354 20.63 13.88 13.91
N ALA A 355 20.08 12.71 13.59
CA ALA A 355 20.70 11.79 12.63
C ALA A 355 20.71 12.36 11.20
N CYS A 356 19.81 13.29 10.87
CA CYS A 356 19.73 13.94 9.56
C CYS A 356 20.78 15.06 9.40
N ARG A 357 21.19 15.68 10.52
CA ARG A 357 22.05 16.89 10.54
C ARG A 357 23.40 16.74 9.83
N PRO A 358 24.18 15.64 9.95
CA PRO A 358 25.48 15.52 9.30
C PRO A 358 25.42 15.63 7.77
N CYS A 359 24.33 15.16 7.14
CA CYS A 359 24.13 15.23 5.69
C CYS A 359 23.30 16.44 5.26
N HIS A 360 22.40 16.94 6.12
CA HIS A 360 21.44 18.01 5.79
C HIS A 360 21.55 19.24 6.71
N ALA A 361 22.78 19.61 7.11
CA ALA A 361 23.03 20.64 8.13
C ALA A 361 22.30 21.98 7.88
N SER A 362 22.25 22.46 6.63
CA SER A 362 21.56 23.71 6.29
C SER A 362 20.06 23.63 6.56
N ILE A 363 19.41 22.55 6.13
CA ILE A 363 17.97 22.32 6.31
C ILE A 363 17.68 22.15 7.80
N TYR A 364 18.47 21.33 8.50
CA TYR A 364 18.33 21.08 9.93
C TYR A 364 18.36 22.37 10.76
N ASN A 365 19.36 23.22 10.52
CA ASN A 365 19.52 24.48 11.27
C ASN A 365 18.39 25.48 10.99
N GLN A 366 17.82 25.49 9.79
CA GLN A 366 16.69 26.36 9.46
C GLN A 366 15.40 25.81 10.06
N TYR A 367 15.18 24.52 9.93
CA TYR A 367 13.95 23.87 10.35
C TYR A 367 13.76 23.86 11.87
N THR A 368 14.83 23.60 12.63
CA THR A 368 14.78 23.64 14.11
C THR A 368 14.37 25.01 14.67
N ALA A 369 14.57 26.08 13.90
CA ALA A 369 14.13 27.44 14.25
C ALA A 369 12.79 27.85 13.62
N SER A 370 12.19 26.98 12.80
CA SER A 370 10.89 27.22 12.16
C SER A 370 9.74 27.09 13.15
N GLU A 371 8.56 27.54 12.74
CA GLU A 371 7.33 27.39 13.52
C GLU A 371 6.97 25.92 13.79
N MET A 372 7.23 25.01 12.85
CA MET A 372 6.99 23.57 13.06
C MET A 372 7.99 22.97 14.05
N GLY A 373 9.27 23.28 13.91
CA GLY A 373 10.33 22.79 14.82
C GLY A 373 10.20 23.31 16.25
N THR A 374 9.52 24.45 16.44
CA THR A 374 9.28 25.08 17.75
C THR A 374 7.84 24.93 18.25
N SER A 375 7.02 24.12 17.58
CA SER A 375 5.59 23.95 17.89
C SER A 375 5.30 23.30 19.24
N PHE A 376 6.31 22.71 19.89
CA PHE A 376 6.25 22.18 21.25
C PHE A 376 7.63 22.23 21.91
N SER A 377 7.71 22.72 23.14
CA SER A 377 8.98 22.88 23.86
C SER A 377 8.81 22.82 25.37
N LEU A 378 9.91 22.59 26.09
CA LEU A 378 9.94 22.68 27.55
C LEU A 378 9.86 24.16 27.97
N MET A 379 9.09 24.47 29.00
CA MET A 379 9.01 25.83 29.56
C MET A 379 10.38 26.34 30.08
N SER A 380 11.26 25.42 30.48
CA SER A 380 12.63 25.73 30.90
C SER A 380 13.54 26.21 29.76
N THR A 381 13.11 26.08 28.49
CA THR A 381 13.85 26.65 27.36
C THR A 381 13.65 28.17 27.27
N GLN A 382 14.47 28.86 26.49
CA GLN A 382 14.44 30.32 26.45
C GLN A 382 13.15 30.84 25.76
N HIS A 383 12.24 31.39 26.56
CA HIS A 383 11.00 32.04 26.10
C HIS A 383 10.96 33.53 26.50
N SER A 384 12.03 34.26 26.20
CA SER A 384 12.14 35.70 26.50
C SER A 384 11.15 36.59 25.75
N ASP A 385 10.39 36.02 24.81
CA ASP A 385 9.34 36.68 24.05
C ASP A 385 7.99 36.76 24.79
N LEU A 386 7.82 36.04 25.92
CA LEU A 386 6.61 36.07 26.73
C LEU A 386 6.61 37.23 27.73
N PRO A 387 5.62 38.14 27.72
CA PRO A 387 5.49 39.20 28.70
C PRO A 387 4.80 38.68 29.97
N ILE A 388 5.54 37.92 30.77
CA ILE A 388 5.02 37.22 31.96
C ILE A 388 4.55 38.18 33.06
N GLU A 389 5.22 39.32 33.21
CA GLU A 389 4.86 40.37 34.19
C GLU A 389 3.44 40.93 33.99
N SER A 390 2.86 40.78 32.79
CA SER A 390 1.51 41.23 32.45
C SER A 390 0.54 40.07 32.21
N SER A 391 0.80 38.89 32.77
CA SER A 391 0.04 37.65 32.52
C SER A 391 -1.31 37.54 33.24
N SER A 392 -1.77 38.60 33.91
CA SER A 392 -3.02 38.59 34.67
C SER A 392 -4.25 38.52 33.76
N VAL A 393 -5.11 37.52 33.98
CA VAL A 393 -6.37 37.30 33.27
C VAL A 393 -7.50 37.06 34.27
N TYR A 394 -8.63 37.75 34.12
CA TYR A 394 -9.82 37.55 34.94
C TYR A 394 -10.92 36.83 34.16
N ASP A 395 -11.32 35.64 34.61
CA ASP A 395 -12.52 34.96 34.13
C ASP A 395 -13.74 35.39 34.92
N SER A 396 -14.46 36.37 34.39
CA SER A 396 -15.71 36.87 34.98
C SER A 396 -16.84 35.84 35.13
N LYS A 397 -16.81 34.72 34.40
CA LYS A 397 -17.88 33.70 34.47
C LYS A 397 -17.69 32.74 35.62
N SER A 398 -16.44 32.34 35.86
CA SER A 398 -16.07 31.45 36.96
C SER A 398 -15.54 32.18 38.17
N ASP A 399 -15.37 33.50 38.11
CA ASP A 399 -14.78 34.33 39.15
C ASP A 399 -13.40 33.80 39.58
N PHE A 400 -12.48 33.70 38.61
CA PHE A 400 -11.09 33.30 38.85
C PHE A 400 -10.12 34.28 38.22
N HIS A 401 -9.07 34.62 38.96
CA HIS A 401 -7.92 35.37 38.49
C HIS A 401 -6.77 34.41 38.22
N TYR A 402 -6.30 34.37 36.98
CA TYR A 402 -5.15 33.59 36.57
C TYR A 402 -3.94 34.50 36.34
N ALA A 403 -2.75 34.01 36.68
CA ALA A 403 -1.49 34.66 36.37
C ALA A 403 -0.37 33.62 36.21
N ILE A 404 0.75 34.02 35.59
CA ILE A 404 1.99 33.24 35.59
C ILE A 404 2.99 33.95 36.50
N GLU A 405 3.49 33.21 37.47
CA GLU A 405 4.51 33.66 38.41
C GLU A 405 5.80 32.88 38.16
N LYS A 406 6.94 33.57 38.27
CA LYS A 406 8.26 32.95 38.16
C LYS A 406 8.84 32.78 39.56
N HIS A 407 9.15 31.54 39.93
CA HIS A 407 9.85 31.23 41.18
C HIS A 407 11.21 30.62 40.83
N ASP A 408 12.29 31.31 41.18
CA ASP A 408 13.68 30.96 40.79
C ASP A 408 13.86 30.83 39.26
N SER A 409 13.99 29.59 38.76
CA SER A 409 14.13 29.25 37.34
C SER A 409 12.86 28.66 36.71
N GLU A 410 11.84 28.40 37.53
CA GLU A 410 10.62 27.69 37.13
C GLU A 410 9.44 28.67 37.01
N PHE A 411 8.45 28.27 36.23
CA PHE A 411 7.24 29.06 36.02
C PHE A 411 6.03 28.28 36.51
N TYR A 412 5.15 28.99 37.19
CA TYR A 412 3.93 28.46 37.78
C TYR A 412 2.75 29.28 37.29
N MET A 413 1.62 28.62 37.06
CA MET A 413 0.36 29.31 36.81
C MET A 413 -0.48 29.26 38.08
N THR A 414 -0.88 30.43 38.55
CA THR A 414 -1.71 30.58 39.75
C THR A 414 -3.17 30.84 39.34
N GLU A 415 -4.09 30.34 40.16
CA GLU A 415 -5.52 30.64 40.12
C GLU A 415 -5.93 31.15 41.50
N LYS A 416 -6.52 32.35 41.55
CA LYS A 416 -6.91 33.02 42.80
C LYS A 416 -8.37 33.46 42.74
N ARG A 417 -9.04 33.46 43.89
CA ARG A 417 -10.36 34.10 44.07
C ARG A 417 -10.34 34.95 45.32
N TYR A 418 -11.02 36.09 45.24
CA TYR A 418 -11.15 37.07 46.32
C TYR A 418 -12.63 37.19 46.72
N ASP A 419 -12.89 37.58 47.97
CA ASP A 419 -14.24 37.96 48.40
C ASP A 419 -14.55 39.43 48.09
N GLU A 420 -15.72 39.92 48.53
CA GLU A 420 -16.18 41.30 48.30
C GLU A 420 -15.31 42.37 49.01
N GLU A 421 -14.44 41.97 49.95
CA GLU A 421 -13.50 42.85 50.67
C GLU A 421 -12.07 42.75 50.09
N ASP A 422 -11.91 42.19 48.88
CA ASP A 422 -10.63 41.92 48.21
C ASP A 422 -9.69 40.97 48.98
N LYS A 423 -10.23 40.13 49.87
CA LYS A 423 -9.45 39.15 50.61
C LYS A 423 -9.35 37.82 49.86
N LEU A 424 -8.14 37.28 49.76
CA LEU A 424 -7.90 35.98 49.12
C LEU A 424 -8.60 34.85 49.88
N ILE A 425 -9.49 34.12 49.20
CA ILE A 425 -10.27 33.01 49.77
C ILE A 425 -9.95 31.65 49.13
N HIS A 426 -9.28 31.65 47.98
CA HIS A 426 -8.89 30.43 47.26
C HIS A 426 -7.63 30.68 46.44
N GLU A 427 -6.71 29.73 46.47
CA GLU A 427 -5.49 29.74 45.66
C GLU A 427 -5.14 28.31 45.22
N LEU A 428 -4.86 28.14 43.93
CA LEU A 428 -4.21 26.95 43.38
C LEU A 428 -3.01 27.37 42.56
N GLU A 429 -1.99 26.54 42.54
CA GLU A 429 -0.78 26.77 41.79
C GLU A 429 -0.28 25.45 41.21
N PHE A 430 0.07 25.47 39.93
CA PHE A 430 0.69 24.33 39.25
C PHE A 430 1.87 24.79 38.40
N LYS A 431 2.92 23.97 38.39
CA LYS A 431 4.09 24.17 37.54
C LYS A 431 3.69 24.08 36.06
N ILE A 432 4.31 24.93 35.25
CA ILE A 432 4.24 24.88 33.79
C ILE A 432 5.43 24.04 33.29
N ASP A 433 5.15 22.90 32.66
CA ASP A 433 6.20 22.00 32.17
C ASP A 433 6.51 22.24 30.68
N TYR A 434 5.47 22.46 29.87
CA TYR A 434 5.60 22.60 28.42
C TYR A 434 4.87 23.81 27.87
N VAL A 435 5.38 24.30 26.74
CA VAL A 435 4.75 25.28 25.87
C VAL A 435 4.34 24.59 24.57
N ILE A 436 3.06 24.74 24.20
CA ILE A 436 2.51 24.27 22.93
C ILE A 436 2.14 25.46 22.04
N GLY A 437 2.58 25.41 20.80
CA GLY A 437 2.54 26.52 19.84
C GLY A 437 3.89 27.24 19.72
N SER A 438 4.25 27.62 18.49
CA SER A 438 5.53 28.26 18.17
C SER A 438 5.66 29.70 18.65
N GLY A 439 4.55 30.32 19.08
CA GLY A 439 4.46 31.74 19.36
C GLY A 439 4.26 32.63 18.15
N HIS A 440 4.17 32.09 16.92
CA HIS A 440 3.74 32.91 15.78
C HIS A 440 2.29 33.39 15.95
N ASN A 441 1.38 32.50 16.36
CA ASN A 441 -0.02 32.84 16.67
C ASN A 441 -0.28 32.85 18.17
N THR A 442 0.08 31.77 18.85
CA THR A 442 -0.16 31.57 20.28
C THR A 442 0.97 30.80 20.96
N LYS A 443 1.06 30.96 22.28
CA LYS A 443 1.74 30.05 23.19
C LYS A 443 0.78 29.66 24.30
N SER A 444 0.40 28.39 24.34
CA SER A 444 -0.38 27.80 25.43
C SER A 444 0.52 26.92 26.30
N PHE A 445 0.05 26.61 27.49
CA PHE A 445 0.87 25.97 28.52
C PHE A 445 0.27 24.63 28.92
N ILE A 446 1.13 23.67 29.23
CA ILE A 446 0.76 22.33 29.65
C ILE A 446 1.52 21.97 30.92
N MET A 447 0.80 21.42 31.89
CA MET A 447 1.38 20.78 33.06
C MET A 447 1.49 19.26 32.87
N ASN A 448 2.50 18.66 33.48
CA ASN A 448 2.77 17.23 33.45
C ASN A 448 2.73 16.63 34.85
N ASN A 449 1.83 15.68 35.06
CA ASN A 449 1.76 14.90 36.29
C ASN A 449 1.99 13.41 35.98
N ASN A 450 3.22 12.92 36.19
CA ASN A 450 3.58 11.50 35.98
C ASN A 450 3.21 10.96 34.57
N GLY A 451 3.39 11.82 33.56
CA GLY A 451 3.08 11.54 32.16
C GLY A 451 1.68 11.96 31.74
N TYR A 452 0.78 12.29 32.67
CA TYR A 452 -0.55 12.83 32.35
C TYR A 452 -0.45 14.33 32.06
N LEU A 453 -0.85 14.73 30.86
CA LEU A 453 -0.75 16.13 30.40
C LEU A 453 -2.09 16.85 30.50
N PHE A 454 -2.04 18.10 30.95
CA PHE A 454 -3.23 18.95 31.05
C PHE A 454 -2.95 20.36 30.49
N GLU A 455 -3.83 20.84 29.62
CA GLU A 455 -3.79 22.19 29.06
C GLU A 455 -4.21 23.19 30.14
N MET A 456 -3.39 24.22 30.35
CA MET A 456 -3.57 25.17 31.44
C MET A 456 -4.50 26.36 31.05
N PRO A 457 -5.10 27.07 32.03
CA PRO A 457 -6.18 28.04 31.80
C PRO A 457 -5.93 29.26 30.90
N ILE A 458 -4.69 29.74 30.75
CA ILE A 458 -4.43 30.97 29.96
C ILE A 458 -3.42 30.76 28.84
N THR A 459 -3.55 31.56 27.79
CA THR A 459 -2.74 31.53 26.56
C THR A 459 -2.24 32.94 26.24
N TRP A 460 -1.02 33.03 25.73
CA TRP A 460 -0.52 34.25 25.10
C TRP A 460 -0.93 34.29 23.62
N TYR A 461 -1.63 35.35 23.20
CA TYR A 461 -2.06 35.58 21.83
C TYR A 461 -1.17 36.64 21.17
N THR A 462 -0.17 36.19 20.39
CA THR A 462 0.92 37.03 19.88
C THR A 462 0.43 38.20 19.02
N ASN A 463 -0.46 37.93 18.06
CA ASN A 463 -0.94 38.96 17.12
C ASN A 463 -1.77 40.06 17.79
N LYS A 464 -2.49 39.71 18.87
CA LYS A 464 -3.24 40.68 19.68
C LYS A 464 -2.43 41.26 20.83
N LYS A 465 -1.22 40.74 21.07
CA LYS A 465 -0.33 41.10 22.18
C LYS A 465 -1.05 41.11 23.54
N LYS A 466 -1.80 40.04 23.81
CA LYS A 466 -2.56 39.92 25.06
C LYS A 466 -2.56 38.51 25.62
N TRP A 467 -2.75 38.45 26.93
CA TRP A 467 -3.12 37.25 27.66
C TRP A 467 -4.65 37.14 27.69
N ASP A 468 -5.14 35.92 27.52
CA ASP A 468 -6.57 35.61 27.65
C ASP A 468 -6.73 34.14 28.01
N LEU A 469 -7.96 33.71 28.26
CA LEU A 469 -8.28 32.30 28.50
C LEU A 469 -7.87 31.42 27.32
N SER A 470 -7.37 30.22 27.61
CA SER A 470 -7.00 29.23 26.62
C SER A 470 -8.20 28.84 25.74
N PRO A 471 -8.00 28.47 24.47
CA PRO A 471 -9.10 28.20 23.55
C PRO A 471 -10.12 27.19 24.08
N GLY A 472 -11.40 27.59 24.19
CA GLY A 472 -12.50 26.77 24.69
C GLY A 472 -12.84 26.99 26.17
N TYR A 473 -11.95 27.61 26.96
CA TYR A 473 -12.21 27.93 28.37
C TYR A 473 -13.30 29.00 28.52
N GLU A 474 -13.49 29.86 27.51
CA GLU A 474 -14.58 30.83 27.48
C GLU A 474 -15.97 30.17 27.44
N LYS A 475 -16.04 28.90 27.02
CA LYS A 475 -17.26 28.07 27.01
C LYS A 475 -17.31 27.15 28.22
N TYR A 476 -16.23 26.41 28.46
CA TYR A 476 -16.12 25.43 29.53
C TYR A 476 -14.75 25.52 30.21
N ASN A 477 -14.66 26.33 31.26
CA ASN A 477 -13.44 26.45 32.07
C ASN A 477 -13.27 25.19 32.95
N MET A 478 -12.34 24.33 32.56
CA MET A 478 -11.98 23.09 33.28
C MET A 478 -10.79 23.27 34.23
N ARG A 479 -10.38 24.52 34.49
CA ARG A 479 -9.27 24.90 35.37
C ARG A 479 -8.00 24.14 34.96
N PHE A 480 -7.27 23.53 35.90
CA PHE A 480 -6.06 22.76 35.58
C PHE A 480 -6.31 21.31 35.17
N TYR A 481 -7.56 20.89 34.95
CA TYR A 481 -7.91 19.48 34.74
C TYR A 481 -8.33 19.16 33.31
N ARG A 482 -8.11 20.06 32.35
CA ARG A 482 -8.36 19.80 30.93
C ARG A 482 -7.30 18.89 30.36
N GLU A 483 -7.67 17.64 30.15
CA GLU A 483 -6.79 16.61 29.58
C GLU A 483 -6.28 17.00 28.17
N THR A 484 -4.96 17.01 27.98
CA THR A 484 -4.35 17.19 26.65
C THR A 484 -4.42 15.88 25.88
N LEU A 485 -5.35 15.81 24.93
CA LEU A 485 -5.61 14.61 24.15
C LEU A 485 -4.45 14.26 23.20
N GLN A 486 -4.30 12.97 22.91
CA GLN A 486 -3.30 12.47 21.95
C GLN A 486 -3.32 13.20 20.61
N LYS A 487 -4.51 13.56 20.10
CA LYS A 487 -4.67 14.31 18.84
C LYS A 487 -3.92 15.66 18.83
N CYS A 488 -3.85 16.35 19.97
CA CYS A 488 -3.16 17.63 20.09
C CYS A 488 -1.65 17.41 20.01
N ILE A 489 -1.14 16.45 20.80
CA ILE A 489 0.28 16.11 20.82
C ILE A 489 0.74 15.55 19.47
N ASN A 490 -0.10 14.78 18.77
CA ASN A 490 0.23 14.25 17.45
C ASN A 490 0.49 15.33 16.39
N CYS A 491 -0.16 16.50 16.49
CA CYS A 491 0.04 17.60 15.53
C CYS A 491 1.15 18.57 15.93
N HIS A 492 1.61 18.51 17.19
CA HIS A 492 2.59 19.44 17.75
C HIS A 492 3.93 18.77 18.09
N THR A 493 4.01 17.43 17.99
CA THR A 493 5.22 16.66 18.34
C THR A 493 5.54 15.55 17.35
N GLU A 494 6.84 15.25 17.21
CA GLU A 494 7.44 14.16 16.43
C GLU A 494 7.08 12.76 16.91
N GLU A 495 7.40 12.51 18.17
CA GLU A 495 7.41 11.21 18.78
C GLU A 495 6.87 11.39 20.19
N SER A 496 5.73 10.77 20.40
CA SER A 496 5.19 10.57 21.71
C SER A 496 4.90 9.08 21.89
N THR A 497 5.27 8.55 23.04
CA THR A 497 4.87 7.19 23.41
C THR A 497 3.62 7.33 24.25
N PHE A 498 2.46 7.14 23.63
CA PHE A 498 1.17 7.20 24.33
C PHE A 498 0.89 5.89 25.07
N GLU A 499 0.44 5.96 26.32
CA GLU A 499 0.02 4.76 27.05
C GLU A 499 -1.33 4.27 26.52
N THR A 500 -1.38 3.02 26.07
CA THR A 500 -2.60 2.42 25.53
C THR A 500 -3.71 2.42 26.59
N HIS A 501 -4.93 2.78 26.17
CA HIS A 501 -6.12 2.97 27.03
C HIS A 501 -6.10 4.18 27.97
N SER A 502 -5.06 5.02 27.93
CA SER A 502 -5.11 6.34 28.58
C SER A 502 -5.89 7.34 27.72
N VAL A 503 -6.25 8.48 28.31
CA VAL A 503 -6.84 9.64 27.60
C VAL A 503 -5.77 10.68 27.26
N ASN A 504 -4.78 10.85 28.14
CA ASN A 504 -3.78 11.93 28.08
C ASN A 504 -2.43 11.57 28.69
N ARG A 505 -2.10 10.27 28.84
CA ARG A 505 -0.80 9.86 29.40
C ARG A 505 0.21 9.51 28.32
N PHE A 506 1.39 10.10 28.45
CA PHE A 506 2.53 9.90 27.57
C PHE A 506 3.75 9.46 28.39
N LEU A 507 4.41 8.39 27.95
CA LEU A 507 5.64 7.85 28.53
C LEU A 507 6.89 8.61 28.05
N LYS A 508 6.81 9.21 26.86
CA LYS A 508 7.86 10.04 26.25
C LYS A 508 7.20 11.10 25.39
N ILE A 509 7.75 12.31 25.37
CA ILE A 509 7.34 13.42 24.52
C ILE A 509 8.61 14.16 24.08
N ASN A 510 8.81 14.31 22.78
CA ASN A 510 9.92 15.09 22.22
C ASN A 510 9.50 16.53 21.89
N HIS A 511 10.48 17.34 21.50
CA HIS A 511 10.28 18.71 21.02
C HIS A 511 9.71 18.73 19.62
N GLY A 512 8.77 19.65 19.37
CA GLY A 512 8.29 20.07 18.04
C GLY A 512 7.94 18.99 17.04
N ILE A 513 7.53 19.42 15.85
CA ILE A 513 7.46 18.55 14.68
C ILE A 513 8.88 18.41 14.14
N ASP A 514 9.24 17.22 13.67
CA ASP A 514 10.59 16.89 13.23
C ASP A 514 10.65 16.44 11.76
N CYS A 515 11.85 16.09 11.30
CA CYS A 515 12.07 15.57 9.95
C CYS A 515 11.23 14.31 9.67
N GLU A 516 11.22 13.34 10.57
CA GLU A 516 10.61 12.03 10.35
C GLU A 516 9.08 12.05 10.42
N LYS A 517 8.48 13.13 10.96
CA LYS A 517 7.04 13.35 10.85
C LYS A 517 6.57 13.49 9.41
N CYS A 518 7.34 14.22 8.60
CA CYS A 518 7.00 14.47 7.20
C CYS A 518 7.65 13.46 6.25
N HIS A 519 8.86 12.98 6.60
CA HIS A 519 9.66 12.14 5.74
C HIS A 519 9.53 10.64 6.03
N GLY A 520 8.84 10.26 7.12
CA GLY A 520 8.77 8.90 7.63
C GLY A 520 10.06 8.44 8.32
N PRO A 521 10.11 7.18 8.80
CA PRO A 521 11.28 6.64 9.51
C PRO A 521 12.54 6.61 8.63
N GLY A 522 13.64 7.19 9.12
CA GLY A 522 14.88 7.43 8.36
C GLY A 522 15.93 6.33 8.44
N SER A 523 15.75 5.27 9.24
CA SER A 523 16.80 4.24 9.46
C SER A 523 17.32 3.62 8.17
N LEU A 524 16.41 3.21 7.28
CA LEU A 524 16.75 2.60 5.99
C LEU A 524 17.39 3.60 5.04
N HIS A 525 17.07 4.89 5.13
CA HIS A 525 17.69 5.93 4.33
C HIS A 525 19.15 6.14 4.71
N ILE A 526 19.43 6.19 6.01
CA ILE A 526 20.79 6.31 6.53
C ILE A 526 21.61 5.07 6.22
N GLU A 527 21.07 3.87 6.43
CA GLU A 527 21.72 2.59 6.09
C GLU A 527 22.10 2.56 4.61
N ARG A 528 21.14 2.89 3.73
CA ARG A 528 21.37 2.98 2.28
C ARG A 528 22.53 3.90 1.92
N GLN A 529 22.59 5.06 2.55
CA GLN A 529 23.61 6.07 2.26
C GLN A 529 24.99 5.67 2.79
N ASN A 530 25.05 5.10 4.01
CA ASN A 530 26.29 4.70 4.66
C ASN A 530 26.91 3.45 4.04
N GLU A 531 26.09 2.44 3.74
CA GLU A 531 26.55 1.15 3.21
C GLU A 531 26.61 1.12 1.68
N LYS A 532 26.18 2.20 1.02
CA LYS A 532 25.98 2.27 -0.45
C LYS A 532 25.11 1.12 -0.98
N ARG A 533 24.26 0.56 -0.13
CA ARG A 533 23.35 -0.52 -0.46
C ARG A 533 22.24 0.02 -1.36
N MET A 534 21.94 -0.67 -2.46
CA MET A 534 20.83 -0.29 -3.32
C MET A 534 19.54 -0.88 -2.77
N LEU A 535 18.72 -0.06 -2.11
CA LEU A 535 17.37 -0.45 -1.73
C LEU A 535 16.44 -0.27 -2.93
N GLY A 536 15.73 -1.34 -3.32
CA GLY A 536 14.80 -1.36 -4.46
C GLY A 536 13.47 -0.65 -4.22
N PHE A 537 13.39 0.20 -3.20
CA PHE A 537 12.22 0.99 -2.80
C PHE A 537 12.68 2.35 -2.23
N ARG A 538 11.76 3.31 -2.10
CA ARG A 538 12.06 4.62 -1.48
C ARG A 538 12.29 4.42 0.01
N ALA A 539 13.50 4.74 0.45
CA ALA A 539 13.94 4.62 1.84
C ALA A 539 13.51 5.81 2.72
N ILE A 540 13.04 6.90 2.10
CA ILE A 540 12.53 8.10 2.75
C ILE A 540 11.50 8.77 1.82
N ILE A 541 10.48 9.39 2.38
CA ILE A 541 9.49 10.17 1.62
C ILE A 541 10.13 11.50 1.21
N ASN A 542 9.84 11.99 0.01
CA ASN A 542 10.23 13.34 -0.42
C ASN A 542 9.01 14.07 -1.00
N PRO A 543 8.33 14.92 -0.20
CA PRO A 543 7.12 15.64 -0.63
C PRO A 543 7.30 16.64 -1.77
N ALA A 544 8.49 16.78 -2.37
CA ALA A 544 8.69 17.59 -3.58
C ALA A 544 8.88 16.75 -4.85
N LYS A 545 8.99 15.42 -4.70
CA LYS A 545 9.20 14.47 -5.80
C LYS A 545 8.12 13.40 -5.85
N ASP A 546 7.32 13.28 -4.80
CA ASP A 546 6.43 12.17 -4.57
C ASP A 546 5.00 12.66 -4.78
N GLN A 547 4.64 12.95 -6.03
CA GLN A 547 3.41 13.67 -6.44
C GLN A 547 2.11 13.18 -5.78
N ASP A 548 2.02 11.89 -5.41
CA ASP A 548 0.84 11.34 -4.72
C ASP A 548 0.84 11.59 -3.20
N GLN A 549 1.91 12.16 -2.62
CA GLN A 549 2.21 12.30 -1.19
C GLN A 549 2.44 13.75 -0.75
N ASP A 550 2.66 14.68 -1.70
CA ASP A 550 3.09 16.06 -1.45
C ASP A 550 2.14 16.83 -0.51
N ASP A 551 0.82 16.74 -0.73
CA ASP A 551 -0.17 17.43 0.13
C ASP A 551 -0.63 16.59 1.33
N MET A 552 -0.48 15.27 1.21
CA MET A 552 -1.01 14.28 2.14
C MET A 552 -0.36 14.38 3.53
N VAL A 553 0.95 14.63 3.56
CA VAL A 553 1.70 14.88 4.80
C VAL A 553 1.23 16.15 5.51
N CYS A 554 0.83 17.18 4.76
CA CYS A 554 0.33 18.42 5.35
C CYS A 554 -1.06 18.24 5.98
N TYR A 555 -1.89 17.37 5.41
CA TYR A 555 -3.28 17.14 5.83
C TYR A 555 -3.42 16.48 7.20
N ASP A 556 -2.38 15.82 7.68
CA ASP A 556 -2.35 15.21 9.01
C ASP A 556 -2.61 16.23 10.13
N CYS A 557 -2.18 17.47 9.91
CA CYS A 557 -2.34 18.58 10.85
C CYS A 557 -3.21 19.71 10.28
N HIS A 558 -3.07 20.03 8.99
CA HIS A 558 -3.84 21.06 8.29
C HIS A 558 -5.04 20.42 7.58
N SER A 559 -6.08 20.11 8.37
CA SER A 559 -7.24 19.28 8.02
C SER A 559 -7.83 19.47 6.61
N LYS A 560 -8.15 18.33 5.96
CA LYS A 560 -8.96 18.23 4.73
C LYS A 560 -10.47 18.02 5.01
N LYS A 561 -10.87 17.66 6.23
CA LYS A 561 -12.22 17.10 6.54
C LYS A 561 -13.38 18.10 6.60
N GLU A 562 -13.19 19.36 6.21
CA GLU A 562 -14.20 20.43 6.38
C GLU A 562 -14.89 20.88 5.08
N VAL A 563 -15.02 20.01 4.09
CA VAL A 563 -15.64 20.40 2.81
C VAL A 563 -17.12 20.01 2.69
N ASP A 564 -17.70 19.29 3.65
CA ASP A 564 -19.03 18.68 3.45
C ASP A 564 -20.21 19.68 3.44
N PHE A 565 -20.03 20.97 3.75
CA PHE A 565 -21.15 21.94 3.83
C PHE A 565 -20.83 23.39 3.41
N LEU A 566 -19.92 23.60 2.46
CA LEU A 566 -19.59 24.95 1.99
C LEU A 566 -20.42 25.31 0.74
N GLU A 567 -21.39 26.21 0.93
CA GLU A 567 -22.10 26.87 -0.16
C GLU A 567 -21.14 27.79 -0.93
N LYS A 568 -21.45 28.07 -2.20
CA LYS A 568 -20.60 28.80 -3.16
C LYS A 568 -20.23 30.23 -2.70
N ASP A 569 -20.97 30.79 -1.74
CA ASP A 569 -20.86 32.16 -1.24
C ASP A 569 -20.71 32.24 0.30
N ASP A 570 -20.05 31.25 0.92
CA ASP A 570 -19.92 31.19 2.39
C ASP A 570 -18.86 32.16 2.98
N ASP A 571 -19.33 33.22 3.62
CA ASP A 571 -18.56 34.21 4.39
C ASP A 571 -18.39 33.86 5.88
N ARG A 572 -18.81 32.67 6.33
CA ARG A 572 -18.65 32.25 7.72
C ARG A 572 -17.17 32.15 8.14
N MET A 573 -16.98 32.24 9.46
CA MET A 573 -15.72 31.92 10.16
C MET A 573 -15.19 30.55 9.72
N ILE A 574 -13.87 30.41 9.63
CA ILE A 574 -13.21 29.16 9.23
C ILE A 574 -12.46 28.57 10.42
N ASN A 575 -12.35 27.24 10.51
CA ASN A 575 -11.48 26.66 11.53
C ASN A 575 -10.03 26.99 11.23
N PHE A 576 -9.23 27.13 12.28
CA PHE A 576 -7.84 27.56 12.16
C PHE A 576 -7.01 26.60 11.29
N THR A 577 -7.31 25.30 11.30
CA THR A 577 -6.55 24.30 10.54
C THR A 577 -7.08 24.05 9.12
N ALA A 578 -8.13 24.75 8.68
CA ALA A 578 -8.83 24.51 7.41
C ALA A 578 -8.05 24.90 6.13
N HIS A 579 -6.75 25.20 6.23
CA HIS A 579 -5.92 25.67 5.10
C HIS A 579 -6.06 24.76 3.86
N SER A 580 -5.96 23.44 4.05
CA SER A 580 -5.99 22.48 2.96
C SER A 580 -7.38 22.25 2.37
N SER A 581 -8.42 22.16 3.21
CA SER A 581 -9.80 22.06 2.74
C SER A 581 -10.20 23.30 1.93
N ARG A 582 -9.78 24.50 2.36
CA ARG A 582 -10.01 25.76 1.64
C ARG A 582 -9.20 25.86 0.35
N LEU A 583 -7.94 25.43 0.34
CA LEU A 583 -7.12 25.37 -0.88
C LEU A 583 -7.76 24.47 -1.94
N SER A 584 -8.35 23.35 -1.52
CA SER A 584 -8.98 22.39 -2.42
C SER A 584 -10.15 22.94 -3.26
N LEU A 585 -10.72 24.08 -2.84
CA LEU A 585 -11.79 24.80 -3.54
C LEU A 585 -11.28 25.79 -4.61
N SER A 586 -9.97 26.03 -4.64
CA SER A 586 -9.35 27.04 -5.50
C SER A 586 -9.08 26.49 -6.88
N LYS A 587 -9.34 27.29 -7.93
CA LYS A 587 -9.07 26.87 -9.33
C LYS A 587 -7.61 26.51 -9.58
N CYS A 588 -6.69 27.25 -8.96
CA CYS A 588 -5.27 26.96 -9.06
C CYS A 588 -4.92 25.56 -8.51
N PHE A 589 -5.65 25.06 -7.52
CA PHE A 589 -5.51 23.70 -7.02
C PHE A 589 -6.19 22.69 -7.95
N THR A 590 -7.48 22.88 -8.27
CA THR A 590 -8.27 21.91 -9.04
C THR A 590 -7.89 21.80 -10.51
N GLU A 591 -7.40 22.88 -11.11
CA GLU A 591 -7.04 22.96 -12.54
C GLU A 591 -5.54 23.22 -12.75
N GLY A 592 -4.90 23.94 -11.83
CA GLY A 592 -3.48 24.32 -11.95
C GLY A 592 -2.49 23.31 -11.37
N GLY A 593 -2.96 22.34 -10.59
CA GLY A 593 -2.11 21.31 -9.98
C GLY A 593 -1.12 21.83 -8.94
N ILE A 594 -1.40 22.99 -8.33
CA ILE A 594 -0.57 23.50 -7.23
C ILE A 594 -0.79 22.67 -5.96
N THR A 595 0.26 22.59 -5.15
CA THR A 595 0.29 21.94 -3.83
C THR A 595 0.68 22.93 -2.74
N CYS A 596 0.63 22.53 -1.48
CA CYS A 596 1.06 23.35 -0.34
C CYS A 596 2.49 23.89 -0.54
N ILE A 597 3.40 23.01 -0.97
CA ILE A 597 4.82 23.32 -1.15
C ILE A 597 5.14 24.08 -2.45
N THR A 598 4.14 24.28 -3.32
CA THR A 598 4.29 25.18 -4.47
C THR A 598 4.49 26.62 -4.00
N CYS A 599 3.86 26.98 -2.88
CA CYS A 599 3.89 28.32 -2.31
C CYS A 599 4.75 28.43 -1.04
N HIS A 600 4.77 27.38 -0.20
CA HIS A 600 5.46 27.39 1.09
C HIS A 600 6.71 26.51 1.10
N ASP A 601 7.81 27.01 1.67
CA ASP A 601 8.95 26.16 2.04
C ASP A 601 8.74 25.65 3.48
N PRO A 602 8.51 24.35 3.69
CA PRO A 602 8.26 23.79 5.02
C PRO A 602 9.51 23.79 5.92
N HIS A 603 10.70 24.04 5.37
CA HIS A 603 11.95 23.98 6.14
C HIS A 603 12.38 25.31 6.71
N GLN A 604 11.75 26.40 6.29
CA GLN A 604 12.16 27.75 6.66
C GLN A 604 11.13 28.39 7.58
N LYS A 605 11.60 29.33 8.39
CA LYS A 605 10.71 30.18 9.15
C LYS A 605 9.80 30.96 8.20
N TYR A 606 8.52 31.03 8.53
CA TYR A 606 7.57 31.80 7.74
C TYR A 606 7.98 33.27 7.68
N SER A 607 7.78 33.89 6.50
CA SER A 607 8.09 35.29 6.28
C SER A 607 6.90 36.03 5.70
N GLU A 608 6.64 37.21 6.25
CA GLU A 608 5.50 38.06 5.92
C GLU A 608 5.86 39.16 4.91
N THR A 609 7.05 39.12 4.29
CA THR A 609 7.40 40.16 3.32
C THR A 609 6.54 40.04 2.06
N ILE A 610 5.96 41.16 1.62
CA ILE A 610 5.08 41.23 0.43
C ILE A 610 5.76 40.59 -0.79
N ASN A 611 7.08 40.81 -0.97
CA ASN A 611 7.83 40.22 -2.07
C ASN A 611 7.86 38.69 -2.03
N GLN A 612 7.94 38.08 -0.85
CA GLN A 612 7.91 36.63 -0.71
C GLN A 612 6.49 36.07 -0.85
N LEU A 613 5.48 36.77 -0.31
CA LEU A 613 4.07 36.39 -0.45
C LEU A 613 3.59 36.43 -1.90
N ASN A 614 3.99 37.46 -2.67
CA ASN A 614 3.58 37.60 -4.06
C ASN A 614 4.33 36.67 -5.02
N LYS A 615 5.53 36.19 -4.64
CA LYS A 615 6.42 35.44 -5.53
C LYS A 615 5.75 34.18 -6.13
N PRO A 616 5.05 33.31 -5.38
CA PRO A 616 4.37 32.16 -5.96
C PRO A 616 3.28 32.56 -6.96
N CYS A 617 2.46 33.56 -6.62
CA CYS A 617 1.37 34.05 -7.50
C CYS A 617 1.92 34.54 -8.84
N LEU A 618 3.00 35.33 -8.80
CA LEU A 618 3.59 35.95 -9.99
C LEU A 618 4.25 34.94 -10.94
N GLN A 619 4.55 33.71 -10.51
CA GLN A 619 5.05 32.67 -11.42
C GLN A 619 4.05 32.32 -12.52
N CYS A 620 2.75 32.38 -12.20
CA CYS A 620 1.67 32.12 -13.16
C CYS A 620 0.97 33.41 -13.62
N HIS A 621 0.77 34.37 -12.71
CA HIS A 621 -0.07 35.53 -12.98
C HIS A 621 0.66 36.75 -13.56
N ALA A 622 2.01 36.79 -13.60
CA ALA A 622 2.73 37.96 -14.10
C ALA A 622 2.31 38.42 -15.50
N LYS A 623 1.94 37.48 -16.39
CA LYS A 623 1.45 37.78 -17.75
C LYS A 623 -0.04 38.11 -17.80
N GLU A 624 -0.83 37.62 -16.87
CA GLU A 624 -2.28 37.88 -16.83
C GLU A 624 -2.56 39.26 -16.24
N LEU A 625 -1.73 39.73 -15.31
CA LEU A 625 -1.82 41.07 -14.72
C LEU A 625 -1.75 42.19 -15.75
N THR A 626 -1.07 42.00 -16.89
CA THR A 626 -0.98 43.02 -17.95
C THR A 626 -2.28 43.18 -18.74
N LYS A 627 -3.24 42.26 -18.58
CA LYS A 627 -4.53 42.23 -19.30
C LYS A 627 -5.68 42.78 -18.47
N ILE A 628 -5.47 43.08 -17.18
CA ILE A 628 -6.53 43.51 -16.26
C ILE A 628 -6.43 45.04 -16.09
N GLU A 629 -7.44 45.75 -16.58
CA GLU A 629 -7.57 47.19 -16.32
C GLU A 629 -7.93 47.42 -14.84
N ASN A 630 -7.27 48.40 -14.19
CA ASN A 630 -7.47 48.78 -12.78
C ASN A 630 -6.97 47.78 -11.71
N HIS A 631 -6.14 46.80 -12.06
CA HIS A 631 -5.46 45.97 -11.07
C HIS A 631 -4.31 46.74 -10.39
N GLN A 632 -4.32 46.84 -9.05
CA GLN A 632 -3.26 47.54 -8.31
C GLN A 632 -2.01 46.67 -8.20
N ASN A 633 -1.08 46.80 -9.16
CA ASN A 633 0.08 45.91 -9.34
C ASN A 633 1.16 45.95 -8.24
N ASN A 634 1.07 46.85 -7.26
CA ASN A 634 2.02 46.97 -6.14
C ASN A 634 1.45 46.47 -4.81
N LEU A 635 0.29 45.82 -4.80
CA LEU A 635 -0.33 45.31 -3.57
C LEU A 635 0.08 43.87 -3.25
N ASP A 636 -0.09 43.51 -1.98
CA ASP A 636 -0.06 42.14 -1.48
C ASP A 636 -1.21 41.34 -2.12
N CYS A 637 -0.88 40.36 -2.96
CA CYS A 637 -1.87 39.53 -3.65
C CYS A 637 -2.77 38.79 -2.65
N ALA A 638 -2.18 38.32 -1.53
CA ALA A 638 -2.91 37.58 -0.50
C ALA A 638 -3.91 38.49 0.23
N ALA A 639 -3.64 39.79 0.36
CA ALA A 639 -4.54 40.72 1.04
C ALA A 639 -5.94 40.79 0.40
N CYS A 640 -6.04 40.64 -0.92
CA CYS A 640 -7.32 40.65 -1.64
C CYS A 640 -7.79 39.24 -2.04
N HIS A 641 -6.88 38.35 -2.44
CA HIS A 641 -7.24 37.03 -2.97
C HIS A 641 -7.29 35.92 -1.91
N MET A 642 -6.79 36.18 -0.70
CA MET A 642 -6.73 35.24 0.41
C MET A 642 -7.06 35.97 1.73
N PRO A 643 -8.27 36.54 1.86
CA PRO A 643 -8.60 37.40 3.00
C PRO A 643 -8.49 36.63 4.32
N ARG A 644 -8.02 37.31 5.38
CA ARG A 644 -8.06 36.75 6.73
C ARG A 644 -9.50 36.74 7.24
N LYS A 645 -9.93 35.61 7.79
CA LYS A 645 -11.26 35.44 8.40
C LYS A 645 -11.11 35.19 9.89
N GLU A 646 -12.10 35.57 10.68
CA GLU A 646 -12.13 35.18 12.10
C GLU A 646 -12.20 33.66 12.24
N SER A 647 -11.47 33.12 13.20
CA SER A 647 -11.46 31.68 13.46
C SER A 647 -12.74 31.26 14.19
N ALA A 648 -13.34 30.15 13.77
CA ALA A 648 -14.55 29.59 14.37
C ALA A 648 -14.27 28.80 15.67
N ASP A 649 -13.02 28.33 15.85
CA ASP A 649 -12.62 27.37 16.88
C ASP A 649 -11.55 27.92 17.85
N ILE A 650 -10.79 28.94 17.47
CA ILE A 650 -9.75 29.56 18.30
C ILE A 650 -9.99 31.07 18.44
N PRO A 651 -10.32 31.57 19.64
CA PRO A 651 -10.51 33.00 19.87
C PRO A 651 -9.29 33.84 19.46
N HIS A 652 -9.52 35.10 19.09
CA HIS A 652 -8.49 36.11 18.81
C HIS A 652 -7.58 35.83 17.61
N LEU A 653 -7.76 34.70 16.92
CA LEU A 653 -7.03 34.34 15.72
C LEU A 653 -7.83 34.65 14.46
N SER A 654 -7.10 34.98 13.39
CA SER A 654 -7.67 35.27 12.08
C SER A 654 -6.86 34.54 11.00
N PRO A 655 -7.13 33.24 10.76
CA PRO A 655 -6.44 32.48 9.71
C PRO A 655 -6.65 33.09 8.33
N THR A 656 -5.62 32.97 7.48
CA THR A 656 -5.68 33.34 6.06
C THR A 656 -6.54 32.33 5.31
N ASP A 657 -7.57 32.80 4.60
CA ASP A 657 -8.43 31.94 3.81
C ASP A 657 -7.70 31.45 2.54
N HIS A 658 -7.47 30.14 2.48
CA HIS A 658 -6.80 29.51 1.34
C HIS A 658 -7.75 29.19 0.19
N TRP A 659 -9.02 29.63 0.23
CA TRP A 659 -9.86 29.66 -0.95
C TRP A 659 -9.49 30.85 -1.83
N ILE A 660 -8.50 30.62 -2.71
CA ILE A 660 -7.90 31.65 -3.55
C ILE A 660 -8.84 31.96 -4.72
N LYS A 661 -9.42 33.15 -4.69
CA LYS A 661 -10.32 33.67 -5.75
C LYS A 661 -10.35 35.19 -5.77
N VAL A 662 -11.05 35.75 -6.75
CA VAL A 662 -11.47 37.15 -6.72
C VAL A 662 -12.71 37.21 -5.83
N TYR A 663 -12.68 38.06 -4.81
CA TYR A 663 -13.83 38.38 -3.97
C TYR A 663 -14.45 39.69 -4.50
N ASP A 664 -15.78 39.76 -4.54
CA ASP A 664 -16.53 40.93 -5.03
C ASP A 664 -16.59 42.08 -4.01
#